data_AF-A0A8T5SSQ1-F1
#
_entry.id   AF-A0A8T5SSQ1-F1
#
_cell.length_a   1.000
_cell.length_b   1.000
_cell.length_c   1.000
_cell.angle_alpha   90.00
_cell.angle_beta   90.00
_cell.angle_gamma   90.00
#
_symmetry.space_group_name_H-M   'P 1'
#
loop_
_entity.id
_entity.type
_entity.pdbx_description
1 polymer ?
#
loop_
_entity_poly.entity_id
_entity_poly.type
_entity_poly.pdbx_seq_one_letter_code
_entity_poly.pdbx_strand_id
1 'polypeptide(L)'
;MADKGLRRAIWITVIIFLIVTSVAISLLYIIKPLRVGGEGVNIAILDSGIDMNTRISGYSSSRELKDRVILEKNFVTTEFGYEENESSLDLTEYKHGTLVALQIAGRSVGLGIAPQANLIIGKCASYDGTATYPAIYAAFMWAVEEADADIVNISLGGPILENDTIVDAINEAAKTKGVLTVISAGNSGDGAGYATSSIEGPGDALQAITVGATTFDGIADYSSIGPLKDHSIKPDLLESGFTLIAIGTSFSAPKIAARAAVLMSWCNTMGYKTTPGLLKAALMRSASISQSYPIYYSGAGVPNVTLAKTVITAAQKSGDIPLVSYVLPDTLPISITKAFRGDIWSFPLTIITSIEQTFTFTSSLPSIQSIIEVETPVTINQTSLVDCKFVIDDNQTLGTHVETIYITSNLGESLEVAISVEIEDPVARIGFDAYHSLWDMDHLLGQFSEMRDQLAADSIALIELPDLNNFSQLNDFDALIIPDPNTYGLYLEEDFTVESYYREFTNETLDYITEFVETGHGLFIMGTDNNSAALNETNRLLNKFNITITENTIPDPVIFNEATGEYNVVLITQMNATHPVTADLTNFDYLGASLNVIGENSLSVAWSGLQTNAAVIAHTSPNNTYGRVVVTGSNFMADNWAINSQYNSTHNLDFIINVVEWITNTTISPMLEQHSVNSKSSSLASTQRTSQSNDLSITGYQQINTNSIVSQNNSLVIETTTTIENKRKRNNCF
;
A
#
# COMPACT_ATOMS: atom_id res chain seq x y z
N MET A 1 45.53 60.61 -32.51
CA MET A 1 45.89 59.90 -31.24
C MET A 1 44.76 59.85 -30.21
N ALA A 2 43.74 60.73 -30.26
CA ALA A 2 42.64 60.77 -29.28
C ALA A 2 41.69 59.55 -29.28
N ASP A 3 41.48 58.86 -30.41
CA ASP A 3 40.53 57.73 -30.51
C ASP A 3 41.05 56.43 -29.83
N LYS A 4 42.37 56.20 -29.83
CA LYS A 4 42.95 55.00 -29.17
C LYS A 4 42.86 55.04 -27.65
N GLY A 5 42.93 56.23 -27.04
CA GLY A 5 42.82 56.41 -25.60
C GLY A 5 41.39 56.16 -25.09
N LEU A 6 40.40 56.69 -25.81
CA LEU A 6 38.98 56.50 -25.48
C LEU A 6 38.56 55.04 -25.63
N ARG A 7 38.98 54.35 -26.71
CA ARG A 7 38.71 52.92 -26.88
C ARG A 7 39.33 52.07 -25.78
N ARG A 8 40.58 52.37 -25.36
CA ARG A 8 41.21 51.67 -24.23
C ARG A 8 40.46 51.91 -22.92
N ALA A 9 40.03 53.14 -22.65
CA ALA A 9 39.24 53.44 -21.46
C ALA A 9 37.90 52.69 -21.46
N ILE A 10 37.19 52.67 -22.58
CA ILE A 10 35.93 51.91 -22.73
C ILE A 10 36.16 50.41 -22.50
N TRP A 11 37.21 49.83 -23.10
CA TRP A 11 37.54 48.42 -22.91
C TRP A 11 37.90 48.07 -21.46
N ILE A 12 38.64 48.94 -20.77
CA ILE A 12 38.95 48.77 -19.35
C ILE A 12 37.67 48.81 -18.51
N THR A 13 36.77 49.76 -18.77
CA THR A 13 35.49 49.86 -18.05
C THR A 13 34.60 48.64 -18.28
N VAL A 14 34.54 48.12 -19.52
CA VAL A 14 33.78 46.91 -19.85
C VAL A 14 34.37 45.68 -19.14
N ILE A 15 35.70 45.54 -19.11
CA ILE A 15 36.37 44.43 -18.41
C ILE A 15 36.12 44.51 -16.90
N ILE A 16 36.23 45.69 -16.30
CA ILE A 16 35.93 45.88 -14.87
C ILE A 16 34.47 45.54 -14.59
N PHE A 17 33.53 45.98 -15.44
CA PHE A 17 32.11 45.66 -15.29
C PHE A 17 31.83 44.16 -15.41
N LEU A 18 32.48 43.46 -16.34
CA LEU A 18 32.39 42.00 -16.49
C LEU A 18 32.95 41.25 -15.29
N ILE A 19 34.08 41.72 -14.72
CA ILE A 19 34.66 41.12 -13.50
C ILE A 19 33.74 41.37 -12.30
N VAL A 20 33.24 42.59 -12.12
CA VAL A 20 32.34 42.93 -11.00
C VAL A 20 31.03 42.14 -11.11
N THR A 21 30.46 42.00 -12.31
CA THR A 21 29.25 41.20 -12.52
C THR A 21 29.49 39.72 -12.33
N SER A 22 30.61 39.14 -12.80
CA SER A 22 30.91 37.72 -12.56
C SER A 22 31.19 37.45 -11.08
N VAL A 23 31.87 38.35 -10.39
CA VAL A 23 32.12 38.27 -8.94
C VAL A 23 30.82 38.45 -8.16
N ALA A 24 29.93 39.37 -8.56
CA ALA A 24 28.62 39.54 -7.94
C ALA A 24 27.70 38.33 -8.16
N ILE A 25 27.70 37.75 -9.35
CA ILE A 25 26.99 36.49 -9.65
C ILE A 25 27.58 35.35 -8.82
N SER A 26 28.91 35.25 -8.74
CA SER A 26 29.60 34.25 -7.91
C SER A 26 29.29 34.44 -6.42
N LEU A 27 29.24 35.69 -5.94
CA LEU A 27 28.82 36.04 -4.57
C LEU A 27 27.34 35.72 -4.34
N LEU A 28 26.46 35.85 -5.32
CA LEU A 28 25.06 35.40 -5.23
C LEU A 28 24.94 33.87 -5.19
N TYR A 29 25.89 33.14 -5.81
CA TYR A 29 25.99 31.69 -5.69
C TYR A 29 26.61 31.24 -4.34
N ILE A 30 27.55 32.03 -3.79
CA ILE A 30 28.23 31.75 -2.51
C ILE A 30 27.39 32.21 -1.31
N ILE A 31 26.64 33.31 -1.46
CA ILE A 31 25.72 33.91 -0.47
C ILE A 31 24.28 33.67 -0.96
N LYS A 32 23.93 32.42 -1.29
CA LYS A 32 22.52 32.07 -1.16
C LYS A 32 22.23 32.12 0.34
N PRO A 33 21.17 32.83 0.80
CA PRO A 33 20.74 32.67 2.18
C PRO A 33 20.57 31.18 2.42
N LEU A 34 21.11 30.68 3.54
CA LEU A 34 20.80 29.33 4.01
C LEU A 34 19.29 29.15 3.87
N ARG A 35 18.87 28.04 3.23
CA ARG A 35 17.45 27.71 3.19
C ARG A 35 16.91 27.82 4.62
N VAL A 36 15.78 28.49 4.79
CA VAL A 36 15.11 28.71 6.08
C VAL A 36 14.01 27.67 6.23
N GLY A 37 13.75 27.23 7.45
CA GLY A 37 12.73 26.23 7.72
C GLY A 37 13.13 25.21 8.78
N GLY A 38 12.19 24.95 9.69
CA GLY A 38 12.33 24.00 10.80
C GLY A 38 12.95 24.60 12.06
N GLU A 39 13.13 25.93 12.12
CA GLU A 39 13.71 26.61 13.27
C GLU A 39 12.94 26.27 14.55
N GLY A 40 13.66 25.75 15.56
CA GLY A 40 13.11 25.43 16.87
C GLY A 40 12.26 24.16 16.92
N VAL A 41 12.28 23.34 15.87
CA VAL A 41 11.58 22.05 15.83
C VAL A 41 12.58 20.91 15.97
N ASN A 42 12.26 19.96 16.85
CA ASN A 42 13.02 18.74 17.09
C ASN A 42 12.42 17.57 16.28
N ILE A 43 13.23 16.99 15.38
CA ILE A 43 12.83 15.85 14.56
C ILE A 43 13.67 14.64 14.98
N ALA A 44 13.02 13.61 15.53
CA ALA A 44 13.64 12.32 15.75
C ALA A 44 13.63 11.48 14.47
N ILE A 45 14.74 10.80 14.22
CA ILE A 45 14.94 9.88 13.10
C ILE A 45 15.26 8.51 13.70
N LEU A 46 14.33 7.57 13.53
CA LEU A 46 14.49 6.17 13.94
C LEU A 46 14.93 5.37 12.72
N ASP A 47 16.22 5.02 12.66
CA ASP A 47 16.86 4.47 11.44
C ASP A 47 18.18 3.74 11.78
N SER A 48 19.07 3.55 10.80
CA SER A 48 20.35 2.85 10.91
C SER A 48 21.48 3.64 11.60
N GLY A 49 21.17 4.82 12.11
CA GLY A 49 22.10 5.74 12.76
C GLY A 49 22.56 6.88 11.86
N ILE A 50 23.71 7.48 12.18
CA ILE A 50 24.27 8.59 11.40
C ILE A 50 25.80 8.51 11.28
N ASP A 51 26.33 8.89 10.11
CA ASP A 51 27.76 9.15 9.93
C ASP A 51 27.96 10.57 9.38
N MET A 52 28.43 11.49 10.23
CA MET A 52 28.67 12.90 9.88
C MET A 52 30.06 13.16 9.27
N ASN A 53 30.90 12.14 9.12
CA ASN A 53 32.26 12.28 8.60
C ASN A 53 32.47 11.55 7.27
N THR A 54 31.42 10.99 6.69
CA THR A 54 31.48 10.33 5.39
C THR A 54 31.30 11.29 4.21
N ARG A 55 31.81 10.84 3.06
CA ARG A 55 31.52 11.41 1.74
C ARG A 55 30.63 10.41 1.02
N ILE A 56 29.41 10.82 0.74
CA ILE A 56 28.45 10.02 -0.01
C ILE A 56 28.57 10.43 -1.49
N SER A 57 28.59 9.47 -2.41
CA SER A 57 28.68 9.75 -3.84
C SER A 57 27.54 10.68 -4.29
N GLY A 58 27.86 11.79 -4.96
CA GLY A 58 26.89 12.83 -5.33
C GLY A 58 26.63 13.89 -4.25
N TYR A 59 27.18 13.73 -3.05
CA TYR A 59 27.05 14.66 -1.92
C TYR A 59 28.41 15.23 -1.50
N SER A 60 28.44 16.51 -1.11
CA SER A 60 29.69 17.20 -0.76
C SER A 60 30.33 16.66 0.52
N SER A 61 29.52 16.38 1.55
CA SER A 61 29.84 15.68 2.82
C SER A 61 28.60 15.70 3.74
N SER A 62 28.40 14.67 4.57
CA SER A 62 27.38 14.66 5.63
C SER A 62 27.71 15.58 6.81
N ARG A 63 28.90 16.20 6.83
CA ARG A 63 29.35 17.14 7.87
C ARG A 63 28.44 18.36 8.04
N GLU A 64 27.63 18.67 7.02
CA GLU A 64 26.64 19.75 7.11
C GLU A 64 25.54 19.50 8.16
N LEU A 65 25.36 18.26 8.62
CA LEU A 65 24.42 17.89 9.67
C LEU A 65 24.97 18.10 11.09
N LYS A 66 26.27 18.31 11.26
CA LYS A 66 26.94 18.30 12.58
C LYS A 66 26.37 19.30 13.58
N ASP A 67 25.99 20.49 13.10
CA ASP A 67 25.41 21.53 13.96
C ASP A 67 23.87 21.43 14.06
N ARG A 68 23.29 20.33 13.58
CA ARG A 68 21.85 20.04 13.64
C ARG A 68 21.56 18.82 14.51
N VAL A 69 22.45 17.83 14.55
CA VAL A 69 22.32 16.70 15.48
C VAL A 69 22.55 17.18 16.91
N ILE A 70 21.50 17.13 17.73
CA ILE A 70 21.53 17.58 19.13
C ILE A 70 21.59 16.42 20.12
N LEU A 71 21.14 15.24 19.72
CA LEU A 71 21.09 14.05 20.56
C LEU A 71 21.20 12.78 19.70
N GLU A 72 21.88 11.77 20.22
CA GLU A 72 22.06 10.46 19.57
C GLU A 72 21.95 9.37 20.64
N LYS A 73 21.23 8.28 20.34
CA LYS A 73 21.20 7.07 21.18
C LYS A 73 21.13 5.82 20.30
N ASN A 74 21.86 4.78 20.71
CA ASN A 74 21.88 3.50 20.02
C ASN A 74 21.04 2.47 20.76
N PHE A 75 20.13 1.81 20.03
CA PHE A 75 19.26 0.73 20.49
C PHE A 75 19.61 -0.60 19.83
N VAL A 76 20.60 -0.64 18.93
CA VAL A 76 21.14 -1.89 18.37
C VAL A 76 22.07 -2.53 19.40
N THR A 77 21.46 -3.22 20.35
CA THR A 77 22.10 -3.86 21.49
C THR A 77 21.41 -5.18 21.85
N THR A 78 22.13 -6.05 22.53
CA THR A 78 21.63 -7.31 23.11
C THR A 78 20.45 -7.14 24.07
N GLU A 79 20.27 -5.96 24.67
CA GLU A 79 19.09 -5.64 25.49
C GLU A 79 17.81 -5.57 24.65
N PHE A 80 17.91 -5.18 23.38
CA PHE A 80 16.79 -5.00 22.47
C PHE A 80 16.74 -6.08 21.38
N GLY A 81 17.21 -7.28 21.69
CA GLY A 81 17.02 -8.46 20.83
C GLY A 81 18.06 -8.67 19.73
N TYR A 82 19.16 -7.91 19.71
CA TYR A 82 20.26 -8.15 18.77
C TYR A 82 21.27 -9.18 19.30
N GLU A 83 21.97 -9.87 18.40
CA GLU A 83 23.02 -10.82 18.78
C GLU A 83 24.25 -10.14 19.40
N GLU A 84 24.55 -8.91 18.95
CA GLU A 84 25.67 -8.11 19.43
C GLU A 84 25.34 -6.63 19.54
N ASN A 85 26.19 -5.88 20.25
CA ASN A 85 26.05 -4.44 20.39
C ASN A 85 26.81 -3.72 19.26
N GLU A 86 26.13 -2.84 18.53
CA GLU A 86 26.75 -2.01 17.51
C GLU A 86 27.23 -0.65 18.04
N SER A 87 28.02 0.06 17.22
CA SER A 87 28.28 1.49 17.41
C SER A 87 27.09 2.33 16.96
N SER A 88 27.03 3.61 17.34
CA SER A 88 26.00 4.54 16.85
C SER A 88 26.16 4.97 15.38
N LEU A 89 27.27 4.60 14.74
CA LEU A 89 27.54 4.96 13.35
C LEU A 89 26.60 4.24 12.40
N ASP A 90 26.24 4.95 11.34
CA ASP A 90 25.55 4.35 10.20
C ASP A 90 26.53 3.49 9.39
N LEU A 91 26.45 2.17 9.58
CA LEU A 91 27.34 1.20 8.94
C LEU A 91 26.72 0.51 7.73
N THR A 92 25.48 0.84 7.38
CA THR A 92 24.81 0.32 6.18
C THR A 92 25.59 0.64 4.90
N GLU A 93 25.38 -0.17 3.86
CA GLU A 93 26.07 -0.05 2.57
C GLU A 93 25.90 1.35 1.96
N TYR A 94 24.67 1.90 2.01
CA TYR A 94 24.32 3.19 1.40
C TYR A 94 24.27 4.36 2.39
N LYS A 95 24.54 4.12 3.68
CA LYS A 95 24.36 5.11 4.75
C LYS A 95 22.91 5.60 4.81
N HIS A 96 21.98 4.66 4.98
CA HIS A 96 20.54 4.89 4.91
C HIS A 96 20.07 6.01 5.86
N GLY A 97 20.28 5.87 7.16
CA GLY A 97 19.89 6.89 8.15
C GLY A 97 20.59 8.23 7.92
N THR A 98 21.82 8.23 7.42
CA THR A 98 22.52 9.47 7.04
C THR A 98 21.85 10.15 5.83
N LEU A 99 21.42 9.38 4.82
CA LEU A 99 20.70 9.89 3.66
C LEU A 99 19.31 10.43 4.05
N VAL A 100 18.60 9.74 4.95
CA VAL A 100 17.32 10.16 5.52
C VAL A 100 17.49 11.51 6.24
N ALA A 101 18.49 11.64 7.11
CA ALA A 101 18.82 12.89 7.79
C ALA A 101 19.17 14.04 6.81
N LEU A 102 19.85 13.74 5.70
CA LEU A 102 20.14 14.72 4.64
C LEU A 102 18.87 15.17 3.89
N GLN A 103 17.86 14.32 3.72
CA GLN A 103 16.57 14.72 3.14
C GLN A 103 15.83 15.72 4.04
N ILE A 104 16.03 15.63 5.36
CA ILE A 104 15.45 16.56 6.33
C ILE A 104 16.26 17.85 6.40
N ALA A 105 17.51 17.79 6.89
CA ALA A 105 18.25 18.97 7.32
C ALA A 105 19.52 19.26 6.50
N GLY A 106 19.70 18.59 5.35
CA GLY A 106 20.78 18.91 4.42
C GLY A 106 20.77 20.39 4.01
N ARG A 107 21.96 20.98 3.82
CA ARG A 107 22.13 22.42 3.55
C ARG A 107 22.64 22.70 2.16
N SER A 108 23.29 21.74 1.52
CA SER A 108 23.73 21.90 0.13
C SER A 108 22.54 22.10 -0.81
N VAL A 109 22.78 22.75 -1.96
CA VAL A 109 21.71 23.08 -2.91
C VAL A 109 21.01 21.80 -3.38
N GLY A 110 19.69 21.72 -3.15
CA GLY A 110 18.90 20.54 -3.49
C GLY A 110 18.79 19.51 -2.37
N LEU A 111 19.47 19.72 -1.23
CA LEU A 111 19.38 18.89 -0.03
C LEU A 111 18.55 19.58 1.04
N GLY A 112 17.88 18.79 1.87
CA GLY A 112 17.09 19.23 3.03
C GLY A 112 15.89 20.12 2.71
N ILE A 113 14.75 19.80 3.30
CA ILE A 113 13.56 20.68 3.30
C ILE A 113 13.53 21.57 4.55
N ALA A 114 14.00 21.05 5.70
CA ALA A 114 14.04 21.72 7.00
C ALA A 114 15.49 21.85 7.54
N PRO A 115 16.38 22.59 6.84
CA PRO A 115 17.80 22.70 7.17
C PRO A 115 18.13 23.34 8.53
N GLN A 116 17.14 23.93 9.21
CA GLN A 116 17.31 24.53 10.53
C GLN A 116 16.67 23.72 11.66
N ALA A 117 16.01 22.59 11.37
CA ALA A 117 15.51 21.67 12.38
C ALA A 117 16.65 21.03 13.19
N ASN A 118 16.38 20.75 14.45
CA ASN A 118 17.26 19.94 15.29
C ASN A 118 16.98 18.46 15.01
N LEU A 119 18.02 17.65 14.92
CA LEU A 119 17.94 16.22 14.67
C LEU A 119 18.25 15.44 15.94
N ILE A 120 17.37 14.50 16.27
CA ILE A 120 17.56 13.49 17.31
C ILE A 120 17.71 12.14 16.59
N ILE A 121 18.81 11.43 16.82
CA ILE A 121 19.10 10.20 16.09
C ILE A 121 18.91 9.00 17.02
N GLY A 122 17.89 8.18 16.74
CA GLY A 122 17.67 6.89 17.39
C GLY A 122 18.11 5.77 16.44
N LYS A 123 19.30 5.21 16.64
CA LYS A 123 19.73 4.05 15.85
C LYS A 123 18.99 2.81 16.35
N CYS A 124 18.11 2.26 15.53
CA CYS A 124 17.33 1.05 15.82
C CYS A 124 17.36 0.03 14.68
N ALA A 125 18.14 0.28 13.62
CA ALA A 125 18.46 -0.71 12.59
C ALA A 125 19.96 -1.02 12.56
N SER A 126 20.32 -2.30 12.44
CA SER A 126 21.70 -2.80 12.34
C SER A 126 22.36 -2.52 11.00
N TYR A 127 23.64 -2.85 10.86
CA TYR A 127 24.40 -2.59 9.62
C TYR A 127 23.84 -3.29 8.38
N ASP A 128 23.10 -4.38 8.55
CA ASP A 128 22.43 -5.15 7.49
C ASP A 128 21.06 -4.58 7.12
N GLY A 129 20.59 -3.55 7.82
CA GLY A 129 19.31 -2.90 7.59
C GLY A 129 18.14 -3.49 8.38
N THR A 130 18.37 -4.46 9.27
CA THR A 130 17.29 -5.08 10.06
C THR A 130 17.02 -4.33 11.37
N ALA A 131 15.75 -4.21 11.72
CA ALA A 131 15.30 -3.59 12.96
C ALA A 131 14.49 -4.59 13.80
N THR A 132 14.72 -4.63 15.10
CA THR A 132 13.91 -5.46 16.02
C THR A 132 12.76 -4.62 16.59
N TYR A 133 11.59 -5.24 16.81
CA TYR A 133 10.44 -4.57 17.43
C TYR A 133 10.76 -3.92 18.80
N PRO A 134 11.48 -4.58 19.74
CA PRO A 134 11.91 -3.94 20.98
C PRO A 134 12.74 -2.67 20.76
N ALA A 135 13.64 -2.66 19.77
CA ALA A 135 14.50 -1.51 19.50
C ALA A 135 13.71 -0.35 18.90
N ILE A 136 12.79 -0.62 17.98
CA ILE A 136 11.89 0.40 17.39
C ILE A 136 11.04 1.02 18.50
N TYR A 137 10.39 0.19 19.31
CA TYR A 137 9.56 0.64 20.44
C TYR A 137 10.36 1.48 21.44
N ALA A 138 11.52 0.96 21.89
CA ALA A 138 12.36 1.67 22.86
C ALA A 138 12.90 2.99 22.31
N ALA A 139 13.26 3.03 21.02
CA ALA A 139 13.72 4.25 20.37
C ALA A 139 12.59 5.27 20.22
N PHE A 140 11.39 4.83 19.89
CA PHE A 140 10.19 5.68 19.83
C PHE A 140 9.84 6.27 21.19
N MET A 141 9.75 5.44 22.23
CA MET A 141 9.44 5.89 23.58
C MET A 141 10.50 6.85 24.12
N TRP A 142 11.78 6.57 23.87
CA TRP A 142 12.86 7.51 24.21
C TRP A 142 12.74 8.84 23.47
N ALA A 143 12.41 8.82 22.18
CA ALA A 143 12.25 10.03 21.38
C ALA A 143 11.12 10.93 21.93
N VAL A 144 10.00 10.30 22.31
CA VAL A 144 8.80 10.99 22.80
C VAL A 144 8.95 11.44 24.26
N GLU A 145 9.45 10.59 25.15
CA GLU A 145 9.40 10.82 26.61
C GLU A 145 10.66 11.51 27.16
N GLU A 146 11.81 11.29 26.54
CA GLU A 146 13.10 11.77 27.07
C GLU A 146 13.78 12.79 26.15
N ALA A 147 13.68 12.61 24.83
CA ALA A 147 14.38 13.44 23.86
C ALA A 147 13.60 14.69 23.41
N ASP A 148 12.34 14.82 23.80
CA ASP A 148 11.48 15.98 23.50
C ASP A 148 11.32 16.21 21.98
N ALA A 149 11.03 15.13 21.24
CA ALA A 149 10.76 15.20 19.81
C ALA A 149 9.38 15.80 19.52
N ASP A 150 9.30 16.77 18.62
CA ASP A 150 8.02 17.29 18.10
C ASP A 150 7.47 16.39 16.99
N ILE A 151 8.39 15.82 16.20
CA ILE A 151 8.11 14.98 15.04
C ILE A 151 9.03 13.75 15.09
N VAL A 152 8.48 12.56 14.84
CA VAL A 152 9.26 11.32 14.71
C VAL A 152 9.14 10.81 13.28
N ASN A 153 10.26 10.62 12.60
CA ASN A 153 10.34 9.95 11.31
C ASN A 153 10.76 8.49 11.51
N ILE A 154 9.95 7.56 10.98
CA ILE A 154 10.25 6.14 10.93
C ILE A 154 10.33 5.73 9.45
N SER A 155 11.55 5.42 9.00
CA SER A 155 11.82 4.99 7.62
C SER A 155 12.12 3.49 7.59
N LEU A 156 11.27 2.72 8.25
CA LEU A 156 11.34 1.26 8.43
C LEU A 156 9.94 0.69 8.16
N GLY A 157 9.88 -0.55 7.71
CA GLY A 157 8.64 -1.27 7.44
C GLY A 157 8.76 -2.75 7.78
N GLY A 158 7.62 -3.39 7.95
CA GLY A 158 7.48 -4.82 8.18
C GLY A 158 6.03 -5.26 7.95
N PRO A 159 5.72 -6.55 8.18
CA PRO A 159 4.34 -7.01 8.13
C PRO A 159 3.47 -6.24 9.14
N ILE A 160 2.20 -6.00 8.80
CA ILE A 160 1.21 -5.53 9.77
C ILE A 160 1.01 -6.64 10.81
N LEU A 161 0.97 -6.25 12.09
CA LEU A 161 0.81 -7.16 13.21
C LEU A 161 -0.53 -6.92 13.90
N GLU A 162 -1.18 -8.00 14.33
CA GLU A 162 -2.25 -7.88 15.32
C GLU A 162 -1.65 -7.51 16.69
N ASN A 163 -2.33 -6.64 17.45
CA ASN A 163 -1.87 -6.09 18.73
C ASN A 163 -0.50 -5.37 18.66
N ASP A 164 -0.27 -4.60 17.60
CA ASP A 164 0.98 -3.85 17.45
C ASP A 164 1.12 -2.74 18.50
N THR A 165 1.90 -3.03 19.54
CA THR A 165 2.22 -2.10 20.63
C THR A 165 2.97 -0.84 20.17
N ILE A 166 3.65 -0.87 19.02
CA ILE A 166 4.30 0.30 18.43
C ILE A 166 3.25 1.22 17.82
N VAL A 167 2.28 0.67 17.09
CA VAL A 167 1.14 1.43 16.55
C VAL A 167 0.33 2.07 17.67
N ASP A 168 0.08 1.34 18.76
CA ASP A 168 -0.61 1.88 19.95
C ASP A 168 0.16 3.05 20.58
N ALA A 169 1.47 2.90 20.77
CA ALA A 169 2.32 3.97 21.29
C ALA A 169 2.33 5.21 20.39
N ILE A 170 2.38 5.02 19.06
CA ILE A 170 2.30 6.11 18.07
C ILE A 170 0.96 6.86 18.20
N ASN A 171 -0.14 6.11 18.26
CA ASN A 171 -1.48 6.67 18.37
C ASN A 171 -1.68 7.41 19.70
N GLU A 172 -1.15 6.89 20.81
CA GLU A 172 -1.21 7.53 22.12
C GLU A 172 -0.35 8.80 22.18
N ALA A 173 0.88 8.76 21.67
CA ALA A 173 1.81 9.90 21.68
C ALA A 173 1.23 11.12 20.94
N ALA A 174 0.54 10.90 19.82
CA ALA A 174 -0.12 11.99 19.10
C ALA A 174 -1.21 12.68 19.94
N LYS A 175 -1.97 11.91 20.72
CA LYS A 175 -3.09 12.43 21.54
C LYS A 175 -2.61 13.05 22.85
N THR A 176 -1.63 12.45 23.51
CA THR A 176 -1.23 12.79 24.89
C THR A 176 0.00 13.70 24.96
N LYS A 177 0.90 13.59 23.98
CA LYS A 177 2.17 14.34 23.92
C LYS A 177 2.18 15.37 22.79
N GLY A 178 1.29 15.24 21.81
CA GLY A 178 1.23 16.14 20.65
C GLY A 178 2.34 15.89 19.63
N VAL A 179 2.96 14.71 19.65
CA VAL A 179 4.03 14.32 18.73
C VAL A 179 3.43 13.82 17.42
N LEU A 180 3.93 14.32 16.29
CA LEU A 180 3.53 13.85 14.97
C LEU A 180 4.50 12.77 14.46
N THR A 181 4.00 11.57 14.21
CA THR A 181 4.80 10.51 13.57
C THR A 181 4.58 10.51 12.06
N VAL A 182 5.67 10.35 11.30
CA VAL A 182 5.68 10.22 9.84
C VAL A 182 6.39 8.93 9.48
N ILE A 183 5.72 8.07 8.70
CA ILE A 183 6.13 6.68 8.47
C ILE A 183 6.18 6.41 6.95
N SER A 184 7.19 5.68 6.48
CA SER A 184 7.22 5.17 5.11
C SER A 184 6.08 4.19 4.86
N ALA A 185 5.46 4.23 3.68
CA ALA A 185 4.38 3.30 3.35
C ALA A 185 4.84 1.83 3.19
N GLY A 186 6.13 1.61 2.93
CA GLY A 186 6.68 0.33 2.51
C GLY A 186 7.13 0.32 1.05
N ASN A 187 7.85 -0.73 0.65
CA ASN A 187 8.41 -0.87 -0.71
C ASN A 187 7.84 -2.09 -1.46
N SER A 188 6.69 -2.60 -1.00
CA SER A 188 6.01 -3.79 -1.50
C SER A 188 4.89 -3.47 -2.50
N GLY A 189 5.00 -2.35 -3.21
CA GLY A 189 4.04 -1.92 -4.23
C GLY A 189 3.87 -2.87 -5.43
N ASP A 190 3.06 -2.44 -6.40
CA ASP A 190 2.67 -3.22 -7.59
C ASP A 190 3.84 -3.56 -8.55
N GLY A 191 5.05 -3.07 -8.29
CA GLY A 191 6.26 -3.45 -9.03
C GLY A 191 6.66 -4.93 -8.92
N ALA A 192 6.08 -5.68 -7.98
CA ALA A 192 6.31 -7.12 -7.76
C ALA A 192 5.04 -7.99 -7.85
N GLY A 193 3.88 -7.37 -8.09
CA GLY A 193 2.73 -8.06 -8.66
C GLY A 193 1.57 -8.54 -7.84
N TYR A 194 1.30 -7.84 -6.74
CA TYR A 194 0.12 -8.09 -5.93
C TYR A 194 -0.58 -6.75 -5.70
N ALA A 195 -1.62 -6.51 -6.52
CA ALA A 195 -1.99 -5.16 -6.95
C ALA A 195 -2.89 -4.35 -5.98
N THR A 196 -2.79 -4.53 -4.66
CA THR A 196 -3.30 -3.62 -3.60
C THR A 196 -2.97 -4.17 -2.20
N SER A 197 -3.13 -3.33 -1.16
CA SER A 197 -3.02 -3.71 0.27
C SER A 197 -1.62 -4.14 0.73
N SER A 198 -0.59 -3.41 0.26
CA SER A 198 0.81 -3.68 0.56
C SER A 198 1.46 -2.69 1.52
N ILE A 199 0.65 -1.88 2.22
CA ILE A 199 1.12 -0.98 3.28
C ILE A 199 1.78 -1.80 4.38
N GLU A 200 2.99 -1.42 4.76
CA GLU A 200 3.77 -2.08 5.79
C GLU A 200 3.53 -1.44 7.17
N GLY A 201 3.57 -2.26 8.22
CA GLY A 201 3.52 -1.79 9.61
C GLY A 201 4.82 -1.07 10.01
N PRO A 202 4.78 -0.03 10.85
CA PRO A 202 3.61 0.55 11.54
C PRO A 202 2.90 1.65 10.71
N GLY A 203 2.98 1.61 9.37
CA GLY A 203 2.34 2.56 8.46
C GLY A 203 0.81 2.53 8.47
N ASP A 204 0.21 1.54 9.13
CA ASP A 204 -1.21 1.43 9.44
C ASP A 204 -1.64 2.31 10.64
N ALA A 205 -0.70 2.91 11.38
CA ALA A 205 -1.02 3.80 12.50
C ALA A 205 -1.92 4.99 12.09
N LEU A 206 -3.09 5.07 12.72
CA LEU A 206 -4.15 6.02 12.38
C LEU A 206 -3.73 7.49 12.57
N GLN A 207 -3.01 7.79 13.66
CA GLN A 207 -2.57 9.16 13.96
C GLN A 207 -1.32 9.59 13.17
N ALA A 208 -0.58 8.64 12.61
CA ALA A 208 0.62 8.93 11.83
C ALA A 208 0.28 9.45 10.44
N ILE A 209 1.26 10.06 9.78
CA ILE A 209 1.23 10.33 8.34
C ILE A 209 2.03 9.24 7.64
N THR A 210 1.37 8.40 6.87
CA THR A 210 2.00 7.35 6.06
C THR A 210 2.28 7.88 4.66
N VAL A 211 3.49 7.66 4.16
CA VAL A 211 4.00 8.36 2.99
C VAL A 211 4.43 7.39 1.90
N GLY A 212 3.70 7.40 0.79
CA GLY A 212 4.07 6.70 -0.44
C GLY A 212 5.12 7.48 -1.26
N ALA A 213 5.66 6.84 -2.28
CA ALA A 213 6.74 7.36 -3.10
C ALA A 213 6.28 7.77 -4.51
N THR A 214 6.81 8.89 -5.00
CA THR A 214 6.72 9.28 -6.41
C THR A 214 8.10 9.29 -7.09
N THR A 215 8.09 9.07 -8.40
CA THR A 215 9.19 9.32 -9.32
C THR A 215 8.89 10.55 -10.20
N PHE A 216 9.67 10.77 -11.25
CA PHE A 216 9.36 11.81 -12.23
C PHE A 216 8.12 11.49 -13.08
N ASP A 217 7.76 10.20 -13.20
CA ASP A 217 6.73 9.72 -14.11
C ASP A 217 5.38 9.48 -13.43
N GLY A 218 5.33 9.57 -12.09
CA GLY A 218 4.11 9.27 -11.33
C GLY A 218 4.40 8.70 -9.95
N ILE A 219 3.45 7.93 -9.41
CA ILE A 219 3.68 7.06 -8.25
C ILE A 219 4.75 6.03 -8.63
N ALA A 220 5.65 5.73 -7.70
CA ALA A 220 6.71 4.75 -7.92
C ALA A 220 6.14 3.33 -7.84
N ASP A 221 6.50 2.45 -8.76
CA ASP A 221 6.00 1.08 -8.79
C ASP A 221 6.29 0.29 -7.50
N TYR A 222 7.40 0.59 -6.82
CA TYR A 222 7.73 -0.01 -5.53
C TYR A 222 6.94 0.58 -4.36
N SER A 223 6.27 1.72 -4.51
CA SER A 223 5.55 2.34 -3.39
C SER A 223 4.42 1.42 -2.96
N SER A 224 4.43 1.02 -1.69
CA SER A 224 3.27 0.34 -1.10
C SER A 224 1.99 1.18 -1.20
N ILE A 225 0.88 0.48 -1.37
CA ILE A 225 -0.45 1.03 -1.71
C ILE A 225 -1.51 0.36 -0.86
N GLY A 226 -2.58 1.08 -0.55
CA GLY A 226 -3.72 0.51 0.16
C GLY A 226 -4.75 -0.13 -0.79
N PRO A 227 -6.03 -0.18 -0.38
CA PRO A 227 -6.48 0.14 0.99
C PRO A 227 -5.90 -0.85 2.01
N LEU A 228 -6.06 -0.59 3.30
CA LEU A 228 -5.83 -1.64 4.30
C LEU A 228 -6.96 -2.68 4.23
N LYS A 229 -6.77 -3.83 4.90
CA LYS A 229 -7.78 -4.90 4.96
C LYS A 229 -9.13 -4.45 5.52
N ASP A 230 -9.13 -3.44 6.40
CA ASP A 230 -10.35 -2.81 6.94
C ASP A 230 -10.97 -1.75 6.01
N HIS A 231 -10.46 -1.62 4.78
CA HIS A 231 -10.83 -0.65 3.74
C HIS A 231 -10.44 0.80 4.03
N SER A 232 -9.72 1.07 5.12
CA SER A 232 -9.18 2.40 5.37
C SER A 232 -8.07 2.76 4.38
N ILE A 233 -7.95 4.05 4.08
CA ILE A 233 -7.08 4.55 3.02
C ILE A 233 -5.69 4.89 3.57
N LYS A 234 -4.69 4.23 3.01
CA LYS A 234 -3.27 4.54 3.11
C LYS A 234 -2.64 4.40 1.70
N PRO A 235 -1.56 5.15 1.37
CA PRO A 235 -0.89 6.15 2.19
C PRO A 235 -1.74 7.41 2.39
N ASP A 236 -1.39 8.25 3.37
CA ASP A 236 -2.05 9.55 3.57
C ASP A 236 -1.58 10.60 2.55
N LEU A 237 -0.28 10.59 2.24
CA LEU A 237 0.40 11.55 1.38
C LEU A 237 1.45 10.87 0.50
N LEU A 238 1.89 11.59 -0.53
CA LEU A 238 2.99 11.22 -1.41
C LEU A 238 4.12 12.22 -1.35
N GLU A 239 5.33 11.76 -1.61
CA GLU A 239 6.50 12.61 -1.87
C GLU A 239 7.55 11.84 -2.68
N SER A 240 8.49 12.56 -3.29
CA SER A 240 9.56 11.96 -4.08
C SER A 240 10.36 10.91 -3.28
N GLY A 241 10.33 9.65 -3.73
CA GLY A 241 10.93 8.51 -3.04
C GLY A 241 12.37 8.20 -3.44
N PHE A 242 13.12 9.18 -3.93
CA PHE A 242 14.48 8.94 -4.41
C PHE A 242 15.48 9.98 -3.96
N THR A 243 16.74 9.52 -3.94
CA THR A 243 17.96 10.31 -3.77
C THR A 243 18.81 10.20 -5.04
N LEU A 244 20.04 10.72 -5.02
CA LEU A 244 20.97 10.54 -6.14
C LEU A 244 21.45 9.08 -6.31
N ILE A 245 21.36 8.25 -5.28
CA ILE A 245 21.99 6.92 -5.25
C ILE A 245 21.07 5.80 -4.74
N ALA A 246 19.88 6.13 -4.23
CA ALA A 246 18.95 5.18 -3.62
C ALA A 246 17.49 5.58 -3.88
N ILE A 247 16.59 4.61 -3.87
CA ILE A 247 15.14 4.76 -4.03
C ILE A 247 14.43 4.01 -2.89
N GLY A 248 13.23 4.44 -2.54
CA GLY A 248 12.42 3.87 -1.46
C GLY A 248 11.49 4.90 -0.81
N THR A 249 10.36 4.44 -0.26
CA THR A 249 9.47 5.28 0.57
C THR A 249 10.17 5.80 1.82
N SER A 250 11.25 5.14 2.26
CA SER A 250 12.19 5.63 3.27
C SER A 250 12.77 7.02 2.97
N PHE A 251 12.74 7.49 1.71
CA PHE A 251 13.16 8.84 1.31
C PHE A 251 12.02 9.82 1.06
N SER A 252 10.76 9.35 1.00
CA SER A 252 9.57 10.21 0.91
C SER A 252 9.11 10.64 2.30
N ALA A 253 9.05 9.72 3.28
CA ALA A 253 8.72 10.00 4.68
C ALA A 253 9.52 11.17 5.30
N PRO A 254 10.87 11.20 5.25
CA PRO A 254 11.65 12.29 5.84
C PRO A 254 11.37 13.65 5.22
N LYS A 255 11.01 13.69 3.95
CA LYS A 255 10.65 14.94 3.27
C LYS A 255 9.31 15.47 3.79
N ILE A 256 8.34 14.60 4.08
CA ILE A 256 7.09 15.00 4.73
C ILE A 256 7.32 15.43 6.18
N ALA A 257 8.13 14.70 6.96
CA ALA A 257 8.54 15.11 8.31
C ALA A 257 9.16 16.52 8.30
N ALA A 258 10.05 16.78 7.35
CA ALA A 258 10.65 18.09 7.16
C ALA A 258 9.63 19.17 6.74
N ARG A 259 8.67 18.87 5.85
CA ARG A 259 7.59 19.81 5.50
C ARG A 259 6.71 20.15 6.70
N ALA A 260 6.38 19.15 7.52
CA ALA A 260 5.66 19.34 8.77
C ALA A 260 6.45 20.24 9.73
N ALA A 261 7.77 20.05 9.85
CA ALA A 261 8.63 20.92 10.66
C ALA A 261 8.69 22.37 10.15
N VAL A 262 8.76 22.58 8.82
CA VAL A 262 8.68 23.93 8.24
C VAL A 262 7.33 24.59 8.54
N LEU A 263 6.24 23.82 8.48
CA LEU A 263 4.90 24.31 8.78
C LEU A 263 4.75 24.63 10.27
N MET A 264 5.24 23.76 11.16
CA MET A 264 5.21 23.93 12.61
C MET A 264 6.04 25.14 13.05
N SER A 265 7.27 25.25 12.57
CA SER A 265 8.14 26.41 12.84
C SER A 265 7.47 27.72 12.41
N TRP A 266 6.84 27.74 11.23
CA TRP A 266 6.07 28.92 10.80
C TRP A 266 4.88 29.21 11.72
N CYS A 267 4.11 28.20 12.13
CA CYS A 267 3.00 28.39 13.08
C CYS A 267 3.50 29.03 14.38
N ASN A 268 4.63 28.57 14.91
CA ASN A 268 5.25 29.13 16.11
C ASN A 268 5.60 30.62 15.92
N THR A 269 6.17 31.01 14.76
CA THR A 269 6.45 32.44 14.47
C THR A 269 5.19 33.30 14.38
N MET A 270 4.06 32.71 13.99
CA MET A 270 2.77 33.38 13.90
C MET A 270 2.00 33.39 15.24
N GLY A 271 2.51 32.69 16.27
CA GLY A 271 1.84 32.53 17.54
C GLY A 271 0.67 31.55 17.51
N TYR A 272 0.67 30.59 16.57
CA TYR A 272 -0.31 29.51 16.52
C TYR A 272 0.21 28.29 17.26
N LYS A 273 -0.65 27.66 18.06
CA LYS A 273 -0.36 26.36 18.65
C LYS A 273 -0.64 25.27 17.63
N THR A 274 0.28 24.31 17.54
CA THR A 274 0.16 23.16 16.63
C THR A 274 -0.26 21.90 17.36
N THR A 275 -0.88 21.00 16.60
CA THR A 275 -1.27 19.65 17.00
C THR A 275 -0.96 18.71 15.84
N PRO A 276 -0.79 17.40 16.07
CA PRO A 276 -0.60 16.43 14.99
C PRO A 276 -1.71 16.50 13.94
N GLY A 277 -2.97 16.60 14.37
CA GLY A 277 -4.14 16.71 13.50
C GLY A 277 -4.17 18.00 12.67
N LEU A 278 -3.74 19.15 13.22
CA LEU A 278 -3.63 20.40 12.45
C LEU A 278 -2.61 20.25 11.33
N LEU A 279 -1.42 19.70 11.64
CA LEU A 279 -0.35 19.53 10.65
C LEU A 279 -0.76 18.53 9.58
N LYS A 280 -1.31 17.37 9.97
CA LYS A 280 -1.81 16.34 9.06
C LYS A 280 -2.90 16.89 8.14
N ALA A 281 -3.97 17.48 8.68
CA ALA A 281 -5.07 18.04 7.89
C ALA A 281 -4.62 19.18 6.96
N ALA A 282 -3.76 20.09 7.43
CA ALA A 282 -3.27 21.20 6.60
C ALA A 282 -2.38 20.73 5.46
N LEU A 283 -1.53 19.73 5.68
CA LEU A 283 -0.72 19.13 4.62
C LEU A 283 -1.60 18.41 3.59
N MET A 284 -2.57 17.61 4.03
CA MET A 284 -3.50 16.90 3.14
C MET A 284 -4.40 17.84 2.35
N ARG A 285 -4.96 18.90 2.96
CA ARG A 285 -5.71 19.94 2.22
C ARG A 285 -4.88 20.71 1.20
N SER A 286 -3.57 20.74 1.38
CA SER A 286 -2.64 21.44 0.48
C SER A 286 -2.11 20.55 -0.63
N ALA A 287 -2.44 19.26 -0.59
CA ALA A 287 -1.87 18.26 -1.46
C ALA A 287 -2.58 18.20 -2.81
N SER A 288 -1.82 17.76 -3.81
CA SER A 288 -2.32 17.59 -5.17
C SER A 288 -1.46 16.56 -5.89
N ILE A 289 -2.04 15.94 -6.92
CA ILE A 289 -1.33 15.07 -7.84
C ILE A 289 -1.75 15.41 -9.27
N SER A 290 -0.79 15.37 -10.21
CA SER A 290 -1.02 15.82 -11.59
C SER A 290 -1.75 14.80 -12.45
N GLN A 291 -1.69 13.52 -12.08
CA GLN A 291 -2.33 12.40 -12.76
C GLN A 291 -3.42 11.83 -11.85
N SER A 292 -4.49 11.28 -12.42
CA SER A 292 -5.53 10.61 -11.64
C SER A 292 -5.07 9.20 -11.30
N TYR A 293 -5.05 8.88 -10.02
CA TYR A 293 -4.82 7.55 -9.47
C TYR A 293 -5.98 7.19 -8.55
N PRO A 294 -6.27 5.89 -8.32
CA PRO A 294 -7.20 5.53 -7.27
C PRO A 294 -6.69 6.03 -5.91
N ILE A 295 -7.61 6.43 -5.04
CA ILE A 295 -7.28 7.20 -3.84
C ILE A 295 -6.38 6.44 -2.86
N TYR A 296 -6.47 5.11 -2.83
CA TYR A 296 -5.61 4.22 -2.05
C TYR A 296 -4.21 4.01 -2.63
N TYR A 297 -3.93 4.51 -3.84
CA TYR A 297 -2.55 4.68 -4.31
C TYR A 297 -1.97 6.02 -3.86
N SER A 298 -2.76 7.10 -3.98
CA SER A 298 -2.23 8.45 -3.88
C SER A 298 -2.41 9.15 -2.54
N GLY A 299 -3.34 8.67 -1.71
CA GLY A 299 -3.88 9.47 -0.61
C GLY A 299 -4.30 10.86 -1.11
N ALA A 300 -4.02 11.89 -0.32
CA ALA A 300 -4.26 13.28 -0.72
C ALA A 300 -3.27 13.82 -1.78
N GLY A 301 -2.19 13.08 -2.10
CA GLY A 301 -1.16 13.46 -3.06
C GLY A 301 0.05 14.17 -2.42
N VAL A 302 0.74 15.02 -3.20
CA VAL A 302 1.98 15.70 -2.76
C VAL A 302 1.67 17.06 -2.13
N PRO A 303 2.03 17.31 -0.86
CA PRO A 303 1.64 18.53 -0.15
C PRO A 303 2.43 19.78 -0.56
N ASN A 304 1.77 20.94 -0.49
CA ASN A 304 2.37 22.24 -0.72
C ASN A 304 2.33 23.10 0.54
N VAL A 305 3.48 23.25 1.20
CA VAL A 305 3.60 23.99 2.47
C VAL A 305 3.10 25.44 2.35
N THR A 306 3.25 26.11 1.21
CA THR A 306 2.74 27.48 1.02
C THR A 306 1.21 27.50 0.99
N LEU A 307 0.58 26.52 0.34
CA LEU A 307 -0.87 26.36 0.36
C LEU A 307 -1.35 25.93 1.75
N ALA A 308 -0.64 25.06 2.45
CA ALA A 308 -0.95 24.68 3.84
C ALA A 308 -0.97 25.91 4.77
N LYS A 309 0.01 26.82 4.65
CA LYS A 309 0.02 28.10 5.38
C LYS A 309 -1.20 28.97 5.05
N THR A 310 -1.64 28.93 3.80
CA THR A 310 -2.84 29.67 3.35
C THR A 310 -4.11 29.09 3.95
N VAL A 311 -4.24 27.75 3.96
CA VAL A 311 -5.34 27.02 4.62
C VAL A 311 -5.40 27.40 6.10
N ILE A 312 -4.28 27.34 6.82
CA ILE A 312 -4.20 27.68 8.24
C ILE A 312 -4.55 29.16 8.50
N THR A 313 -4.07 30.07 7.65
CA THR A 313 -4.31 31.50 7.83
C THR A 313 -5.79 31.84 7.67
N ALA A 314 -6.45 31.22 6.68
CA ALA A 314 -7.86 31.42 6.37
C ALA A 314 -8.81 30.73 7.37
N ALA A 315 -8.32 29.74 8.12
CA ALA A 315 -9.10 28.99 9.08
C ALA A 315 -9.63 29.84 10.25
N GLN A 316 -10.83 29.48 10.70
CA GLN A 316 -11.33 29.90 12.02
C GLN A 316 -10.39 29.39 13.11
N LYS A 317 -10.45 30.00 14.30
CA LYS A 317 -9.53 29.70 15.40
C LYS A 317 -10.29 29.46 16.68
N SER A 318 -9.88 28.45 17.43
CA SER A 318 -10.26 28.25 18.83
C SER A 318 -9.07 28.59 19.70
N GLY A 319 -9.11 29.77 20.33
CA GLY A 319 -7.93 30.33 20.98
C GLY A 319 -6.81 30.62 19.98
N ASP A 320 -5.63 30.02 20.20
CA ASP A 320 -4.46 30.09 19.34
C ASP A 320 -4.33 28.91 18.36
N ILE A 321 -5.33 28.01 18.31
CA ILE A 321 -5.33 26.84 17.42
C ILE A 321 -6.24 27.10 16.21
N PRO A 322 -5.69 27.14 14.99
CA PRO A 322 -6.47 27.14 13.75
C PRO A 322 -7.27 25.84 13.59
N LEU A 323 -8.53 25.95 13.20
CA LEU A 323 -9.43 24.82 12.96
C LEU A 323 -9.34 24.41 11.50
N VAL A 324 -8.61 23.32 11.26
CA VAL A 324 -8.48 22.68 9.96
C VAL A 324 -8.87 21.21 10.11
N SER A 325 -9.83 20.78 9.30
CA SER A 325 -10.26 19.39 9.21
C SER A 325 -10.14 18.85 7.77
N TYR A 326 -10.00 17.53 7.63
CA TYR A 326 -9.90 16.83 6.35
C TYR A 326 -10.61 15.47 6.46
N VAL A 327 -11.11 14.96 5.33
CA VAL A 327 -11.73 13.63 5.22
C VAL A 327 -11.09 12.88 4.06
N LEU A 328 -10.82 11.60 4.26
CA LEU A 328 -10.31 10.67 3.25
C LEU A 328 -11.07 9.33 3.38
N PRO A 329 -11.55 8.73 2.29
CA PRO A 329 -11.64 9.30 0.95
C PRO A 329 -12.66 10.44 0.86
N ASP A 330 -12.55 11.29 -0.16
CA ASP A 330 -13.51 12.35 -0.49
C ASP A 330 -14.56 11.91 -1.52
N THR A 331 -14.43 10.68 -2.00
CA THR A 331 -15.34 10.02 -2.94
C THR A 331 -15.58 8.58 -2.50
N LEU A 332 -16.83 8.15 -2.56
CA LEU A 332 -17.24 6.78 -2.23
C LEU A 332 -18.29 6.24 -3.22
N PRO A 333 -18.51 4.93 -3.28
CA PRO A 333 -17.62 3.90 -2.72
C PRO A 333 -16.25 3.89 -3.43
N ILE A 334 -15.18 3.43 -2.74
CA ILE A 334 -13.86 3.35 -3.38
C ILE A 334 -13.82 2.16 -4.34
N SER A 335 -13.32 2.37 -5.56
CA SER A 335 -13.16 1.34 -6.60
C SER A 335 -14.42 0.59 -7.06
N ILE A 336 -15.56 0.76 -6.39
CA ILE A 336 -16.83 0.14 -6.79
C ILE A 336 -17.58 1.12 -7.69
N THR A 337 -17.82 0.72 -8.94
CA THR A 337 -18.59 1.52 -9.89
C THR A 337 -20.03 1.03 -10.04
N LYS A 338 -20.26 -0.25 -9.72
CA LYS A 338 -21.56 -0.91 -9.74
C LYS A 338 -21.77 -1.67 -8.44
N ALA A 339 -22.96 -1.56 -7.88
CA ALA A 339 -23.38 -2.28 -6.70
C ALA A 339 -24.81 -2.82 -6.90
N PHE A 340 -25.20 -3.76 -6.07
CA PHE A 340 -26.45 -4.50 -6.26
C PHE A 340 -27.42 -4.21 -5.12
N ARG A 341 -28.72 -4.23 -5.43
CA ARG A 341 -29.73 -4.26 -4.37
C ARG A 341 -29.47 -5.42 -3.42
N GLY A 342 -29.72 -5.22 -2.13
CA GLY A 342 -29.36 -6.09 -1.01
C GLY A 342 -27.88 -6.05 -0.61
N ASP A 343 -27.00 -5.32 -1.30
CA ASP A 343 -25.61 -5.20 -0.89
C ASP A 343 -25.45 -4.35 0.37
N ILE A 344 -24.45 -4.73 1.17
CA ILE A 344 -23.95 -3.94 2.29
C ILE A 344 -22.44 -3.86 2.17
N TRP A 345 -21.90 -2.64 2.03
CA TRP A 345 -20.46 -2.39 2.03
C TRP A 345 -20.07 -1.48 3.19
N SER A 346 -18.90 -1.69 3.78
CA SER A 346 -18.30 -0.78 4.76
C SER A 346 -17.11 -0.07 4.15
N PHE A 347 -17.11 1.26 4.25
CA PHE A 347 -15.99 2.11 3.85
C PHE A 347 -15.68 3.11 4.96
N PRO A 348 -14.65 2.87 5.79
CA PRO A 348 -14.35 3.79 6.87
C PRO A 348 -13.83 5.13 6.31
N LEU A 349 -14.39 6.22 6.82
CA LEU A 349 -13.90 7.58 6.58
C LEU A 349 -12.83 7.92 7.61
N THR A 350 -11.62 8.21 7.16
CA THR A 350 -10.59 8.84 7.99
C THR A 350 -10.87 10.33 8.08
N ILE A 351 -11.31 10.79 9.24
CA ILE A 351 -11.53 12.21 9.51
C ILE A 351 -10.44 12.71 10.44
N ILE A 352 -9.80 13.79 10.02
CA ILE A 352 -8.70 14.44 10.74
C ILE A 352 -9.15 15.84 11.12
N THR A 353 -8.80 16.26 12.32
CA THR A 353 -9.13 17.57 12.83
C THR A 353 -8.07 18.11 13.78
N SER A 354 -7.97 19.43 13.88
CA SER A 354 -6.92 20.10 14.66
C SER A 354 -7.05 19.87 16.17
N ILE A 355 -8.28 19.78 16.67
CA ILE A 355 -8.60 19.58 18.09
C ILE A 355 -9.82 18.68 18.21
N GLU A 356 -10.11 18.20 19.41
CA GLU A 356 -11.34 17.45 19.66
C GLU A 356 -12.59 18.26 19.25
N GLN A 357 -13.37 17.70 18.31
CA GLN A 357 -14.57 18.31 17.76
C GLN A 357 -15.66 17.24 17.58
N THR A 358 -16.91 17.67 17.61
CA THR A 358 -18.05 16.78 17.35
C THR A 358 -18.61 17.07 15.96
N PHE A 359 -18.64 16.06 15.11
CA PHE A 359 -19.11 16.11 13.73
C PHE A 359 -20.49 15.49 13.59
N THR A 360 -21.35 16.15 12.82
CA THR A 360 -22.67 15.64 12.42
C THR A 360 -22.66 15.34 10.93
N PHE A 361 -23.20 14.20 10.57
CA PHE A 361 -23.33 13.73 9.20
C PHE A 361 -24.75 13.97 8.69
N THR A 362 -24.87 14.54 7.49
CA THR A 362 -26.17 14.73 6.82
C THR A 362 -26.05 14.42 5.35
N SER A 363 -27.04 13.71 4.81
CA SER A 363 -27.14 13.43 3.37
C SER A 363 -27.79 14.59 2.62
N SER A 364 -27.38 14.78 1.35
CA SER A 364 -28.09 15.63 0.39
C SER A 364 -29.45 15.05 -0.04
N LEU A 365 -29.70 13.77 0.25
CA LEU A 365 -30.95 13.06 -0.03
C LEU A 365 -31.78 12.83 1.26
N PRO A 366 -33.10 12.66 1.15
CA PRO A 366 -33.93 12.21 2.27
C PRO A 366 -33.50 10.82 2.76
N SER A 367 -33.66 10.54 4.06
CA SER A 367 -33.21 9.28 4.67
C SER A 367 -33.75 7.99 4.02
N ILE A 368 -34.93 8.03 3.39
CA ILE A 368 -35.51 6.87 2.68
C ILE A 368 -34.87 6.61 1.31
N GLN A 369 -34.09 7.56 0.78
CA GLN A 369 -33.40 7.47 -0.51
C GLN A 369 -31.88 7.37 -0.35
N SER A 370 -31.33 7.88 0.76
CA SER A 370 -29.91 7.73 1.06
C SER A 370 -29.55 6.25 1.14
N ILE A 371 -28.41 5.89 0.58
CA ILE A 371 -27.82 4.55 0.71
C ILE A 371 -26.80 4.50 1.84
N ILE A 372 -26.69 5.57 2.65
CA ILE A 372 -25.63 5.73 3.64
C ILE A 372 -26.18 5.60 5.05
N GLU A 373 -25.56 4.72 5.81
CA GLU A 373 -25.72 4.64 7.25
C GLU A 373 -24.39 4.95 7.95
N VAL A 374 -24.40 6.01 8.76
CA VAL A 374 -23.24 6.43 9.56
C VAL A 374 -23.73 6.83 10.94
N GLU A 375 -23.03 6.37 11.97
CA GLU A 375 -23.33 6.80 13.33
C GLU A 375 -23.04 8.31 13.46
N THR A 376 -24.00 9.06 14.01
CA THR A 376 -23.90 10.52 14.10
C THR A 376 -24.69 11.05 15.30
N PRO A 377 -24.16 12.00 16.08
CA PRO A 377 -22.87 12.68 15.90
C PRO A 377 -21.66 11.86 16.41
N VAL A 378 -20.47 12.14 15.90
CA VAL A 378 -19.20 11.50 16.30
C VAL A 378 -18.23 12.53 16.86
N THR A 379 -17.57 12.22 17.98
CA THR A 379 -16.49 13.05 18.52
C THR A 379 -15.15 12.52 18.06
N ILE A 380 -14.35 13.40 17.47
CA ILE A 380 -13.07 13.06 16.84
C ILE A 380 -11.99 13.90 17.49
N ASN A 381 -10.94 13.25 18.02
CA ASN A 381 -9.77 13.91 18.57
C ASN A 381 -8.53 13.53 17.74
N GLN A 382 -7.93 14.55 17.12
CA GLN A 382 -6.90 14.40 16.09
C GLN A 382 -7.44 13.62 14.89
N THR A 383 -7.18 12.32 14.78
CA THR A 383 -7.68 11.46 13.69
C THR A 383 -8.61 10.37 14.22
N SER A 384 -9.67 10.03 13.50
CA SER A 384 -10.51 8.85 13.80
C SER A 384 -11.06 8.22 12.52
N LEU A 385 -11.25 6.90 12.55
CA LEU A 385 -12.05 6.20 11.55
C LEU A 385 -13.53 6.30 11.94
N VAL A 386 -14.37 6.60 10.98
CA VAL A 386 -15.83 6.58 11.12
C VAL A 386 -16.37 5.59 10.10
N ASP A 387 -16.92 4.48 10.56
CA ASP A 387 -17.52 3.48 9.68
C ASP A 387 -18.72 4.07 8.95
N CYS A 388 -18.71 3.95 7.62
CA CYS A 388 -19.75 4.43 6.73
C CYS A 388 -20.26 3.24 5.92
N LYS A 389 -21.47 2.79 6.25
CA LYS A 389 -22.11 1.66 5.58
C LYS A 389 -22.90 2.12 4.38
N PHE A 390 -22.75 1.39 3.29
CA PHE A 390 -23.50 1.54 2.04
C PHE A 390 -24.53 0.44 2.01
N VAL A 391 -25.77 0.76 2.38
CA VAL A 391 -26.88 -0.18 2.45
C VAL A 391 -27.79 0.05 1.25
N ILE A 392 -27.75 -0.89 0.31
CA ILE A 392 -28.55 -0.80 -0.91
C ILE A 392 -29.81 -1.64 -0.71
N ASP A 393 -30.86 -1.05 -0.14
CA ASP A 393 -32.14 -1.75 0.08
C ASP A 393 -32.72 -2.34 -1.23
N ASP A 394 -33.45 -3.45 -1.13
CA ASP A 394 -34.11 -4.13 -2.26
C ASP A 394 -35.03 -3.21 -3.09
N ASN A 395 -35.53 -2.13 -2.48
CA ASN A 395 -36.41 -1.16 -3.11
C ASN A 395 -35.66 0.06 -3.69
N GLN A 396 -34.32 0.12 -3.60
CA GLN A 396 -33.54 1.26 -4.11
C GLN A 396 -33.73 1.44 -5.60
N THR A 397 -33.72 2.67 -6.10
CA THR A 397 -33.96 2.88 -7.54
C THR A 397 -32.78 2.38 -8.38
N LEU A 398 -33.07 1.60 -9.43
CA LEU A 398 -32.06 1.11 -10.36
C LEU A 398 -31.45 2.25 -11.20
N GLY A 399 -30.21 2.07 -11.63
CA GLY A 399 -29.43 3.03 -12.40
C GLY A 399 -28.48 3.85 -11.53
N THR A 400 -28.00 4.99 -12.04
CA THR A 400 -27.02 5.82 -11.34
C THR A 400 -27.61 6.50 -10.10
N HIS A 401 -27.06 6.17 -8.93
CA HIS A 401 -27.29 6.86 -7.67
C HIS A 401 -26.21 7.91 -7.43
N VAL A 402 -26.61 9.14 -7.09
CA VAL A 402 -25.69 10.23 -6.76
C VAL A 402 -26.13 10.90 -5.47
N GLU A 403 -25.20 11.02 -4.53
CA GLU A 403 -25.45 11.57 -3.20
C GLU A 403 -24.22 12.37 -2.74
N THR A 404 -24.40 13.24 -1.75
CA THR A 404 -23.29 13.92 -1.08
C THR A 404 -23.53 13.88 0.42
N ILE A 405 -22.55 13.39 1.16
CA ILE A 405 -22.53 13.46 2.62
C ILE A 405 -21.86 14.78 3.00
N TYR A 406 -22.55 15.60 3.78
CA TYR A 406 -21.98 16.75 4.46
C TYR A 406 -21.59 16.36 5.89
N ILE A 407 -20.34 16.63 6.25
CA ILE A 407 -19.78 16.35 7.58
C ILE A 407 -19.49 17.70 8.23
N THR A 408 -20.35 18.12 9.16
CA THR A 408 -20.28 19.46 9.77
C THR A 408 -19.81 19.37 11.22
N SER A 409 -18.74 20.09 11.53
CA SER A 409 -18.24 20.27 12.90
C SER A 409 -19.14 21.23 13.69
N ASN A 410 -19.27 20.97 14.99
CA ASN A 410 -19.85 21.90 15.96
C ASN A 410 -19.14 23.26 16.05
N LEU A 411 -17.91 23.37 15.54
CA LEU A 411 -17.15 24.63 15.44
C LEU A 411 -17.18 25.27 14.03
N GLY A 412 -17.99 24.75 13.10
CA GLY A 412 -18.35 25.42 11.86
C GLY A 412 -17.54 25.05 10.61
N GLU A 413 -16.60 24.11 10.68
CA GLU A 413 -16.03 23.48 9.48
C GLU A 413 -17.04 22.51 8.85
N SER A 414 -17.08 22.44 7.52
CA SER A 414 -17.86 21.44 6.78
C SER A 414 -16.99 20.78 5.75
N LEU A 415 -17.07 19.44 5.69
CA LEU A 415 -16.43 18.60 4.69
C LEU A 415 -17.52 17.95 3.83
N GLU A 416 -17.14 17.49 2.64
CA GLU A 416 -18.04 16.86 1.68
C GLU A 416 -17.43 15.55 1.20
N VAL A 417 -18.25 14.50 1.14
CA VAL A 417 -17.90 13.22 0.50
C VAL A 417 -18.92 12.97 -0.61
N ALA A 418 -18.44 12.87 -1.84
CA ALA A 418 -19.29 12.64 -3.00
C ALA A 418 -19.53 11.14 -3.18
N ILE A 419 -20.76 10.77 -3.54
CA ILE A 419 -21.15 9.39 -3.79
C ILE A 419 -21.69 9.26 -5.20
N SER A 420 -21.20 8.26 -5.94
CA SER A 420 -21.71 7.90 -7.26
C SER A 420 -21.52 6.41 -7.51
N VAL A 421 -22.61 5.67 -7.69
CA VAL A 421 -22.59 4.23 -7.97
C VAL A 421 -23.76 3.85 -8.87
N GLU A 422 -23.58 2.88 -9.76
CA GLU A 422 -24.66 2.28 -10.53
C GLU A 422 -25.31 1.15 -9.72
N ILE A 423 -26.65 1.16 -9.59
CA ILE A 423 -27.41 0.16 -8.85
C ILE A 423 -28.15 -0.77 -9.83
N GLU A 424 -27.92 -2.08 -9.69
CA GLU A 424 -28.55 -3.13 -10.50
C GLU A 424 -29.14 -4.26 -9.62
N ASP A 425 -29.95 -5.13 -10.23
CA ASP A 425 -30.34 -6.40 -9.63
C ASP A 425 -29.29 -7.47 -10.01
N PRO A 426 -28.80 -8.29 -9.07
CA PRO A 426 -27.80 -9.31 -9.38
C PRO A 426 -28.44 -10.52 -10.09
N VAL A 427 -27.67 -11.16 -10.97
CA VAL A 427 -28.00 -12.45 -11.59
C VAL A 427 -27.68 -13.61 -10.64
N ALA A 428 -26.61 -13.48 -9.86
CA ALA A 428 -26.26 -14.38 -8.77
C ALA A 428 -25.56 -13.60 -7.66
N ARG A 429 -25.65 -14.11 -6.43
CA ARG A 429 -24.95 -13.61 -5.25
C ARG A 429 -23.96 -14.63 -4.76
N ILE A 430 -22.74 -14.18 -4.52
CA ILE A 430 -21.64 -15.02 -4.05
C ILE A 430 -21.08 -14.41 -2.77
N GLY A 431 -21.12 -15.19 -1.69
CA GLY A 431 -20.41 -14.83 -0.45
C GLY A 431 -18.92 -14.99 -0.65
N PHE A 432 -18.12 -14.11 -0.05
CA PHE A 432 -16.66 -14.13 -0.13
C PHE A 432 -16.07 -14.13 1.29
N ASP A 433 -15.43 -15.23 1.68
CA ASP A 433 -14.87 -15.41 3.02
C ASP A 433 -13.48 -14.77 3.13
N ALA A 434 -13.43 -13.46 3.37
CA ALA A 434 -12.20 -12.75 3.71
C ALA A 434 -11.78 -12.95 5.18
N TYR A 435 -12.60 -13.64 6.00
CA TYR A 435 -12.35 -13.81 7.43
C TYR A 435 -11.30 -14.88 7.71
N HIS A 436 -11.33 -16.02 7.00
CA HIS A 436 -10.43 -17.14 7.27
C HIS A 436 -9.08 -17.06 6.56
N SER A 437 -8.85 -16.06 5.71
CA SER A 437 -7.50 -15.64 5.33
C SER A 437 -7.05 -14.48 6.22
N LEU A 438 -5.83 -14.55 6.74
CA LEU A 438 -5.21 -13.50 7.53
C LEU A 438 -4.31 -12.57 6.71
N TRP A 439 -4.05 -12.87 5.44
CA TRP A 439 -3.28 -11.99 4.58
C TRP A 439 -4.03 -10.67 4.32
N ASP A 440 -3.29 -9.56 4.32
CA ASP A 440 -3.86 -8.21 4.19
C ASP A 440 -4.46 -7.94 2.81
N MET A 441 -3.99 -8.65 1.78
CA MET A 441 -4.46 -8.51 0.40
C MET A 441 -5.65 -9.40 0.03
N ASP A 442 -6.05 -10.34 0.88
CA ASP A 442 -7.07 -11.36 0.56
C ASP A 442 -8.51 -10.84 0.80
N HIS A 443 -8.86 -9.78 0.08
CA HIS A 443 -10.19 -9.19 0.11
C HIS A 443 -10.55 -8.59 -1.27
N LEU A 444 -11.81 -8.25 -1.48
CA LEU A 444 -12.37 -7.79 -2.76
C LEU A 444 -11.89 -6.39 -3.18
N LEU A 445 -11.27 -5.61 -2.30
CA LEU A 445 -10.54 -4.39 -2.67
C LEU A 445 -9.02 -4.60 -2.73
N GLY A 446 -8.58 -5.79 -2.33
CA GLY A 446 -7.22 -6.29 -2.37
C GLY A 446 -6.91 -6.98 -3.71
N GLN A 447 -6.20 -8.10 -3.64
CA GLN A 447 -5.72 -8.84 -4.81
C GLN A 447 -6.83 -9.40 -5.71
N PHE A 448 -8.09 -9.36 -5.27
CA PHE A 448 -9.25 -9.85 -6.02
C PHE A 448 -10.14 -8.73 -6.59
N SER A 449 -9.69 -7.47 -6.54
CA SER A 449 -10.47 -6.32 -7.04
C SER A 449 -10.82 -6.42 -8.51
N GLU A 450 -9.90 -6.89 -9.36
CA GLU A 450 -10.17 -7.03 -10.79
C GLU A 450 -11.14 -8.18 -11.06
N MET A 451 -11.00 -9.31 -10.35
CA MET A 451 -11.97 -10.41 -10.41
C MET A 451 -13.37 -9.91 -10.03
N ARG A 452 -13.50 -9.15 -8.94
CA ARG A 452 -14.75 -8.53 -8.53
C ARG A 452 -15.34 -7.66 -9.65
N ASP A 453 -14.54 -6.78 -10.23
CA ASP A 453 -15.02 -5.84 -11.25
C ASP A 453 -15.48 -6.52 -12.53
N GLN A 454 -14.76 -7.58 -12.97
CA GLN A 454 -15.19 -8.38 -14.12
C GLN A 454 -16.50 -9.11 -13.82
N LEU A 455 -16.65 -9.73 -12.65
CA LEU A 455 -17.88 -10.44 -12.27
C LEU A 455 -19.06 -9.47 -12.07
N ALA A 456 -18.83 -8.27 -11.53
CA ALA A 456 -19.85 -7.22 -11.43
C ALA A 456 -20.30 -6.71 -12.80
N ALA A 457 -19.41 -6.65 -13.80
CA ALA A 457 -19.78 -6.32 -15.18
C ALA A 457 -20.82 -7.30 -15.74
N ASP A 458 -20.73 -8.58 -15.34
CA ASP A 458 -21.68 -9.65 -15.66
C ASP A 458 -22.85 -9.78 -14.68
N SER A 459 -23.07 -8.76 -13.84
CA SER A 459 -24.16 -8.69 -12.84
C SER A 459 -24.07 -9.76 -11.75
N ILE A 460 -22.87 -10.25 -11.44
CA ILE A 460 -22.64 -11.16 -10.31
C ILE A 460 -22.20 -10.33 -9.10
N ALA A 461 -22.94 -10.42 -8.01
CA ALA A 461 -22.61 -9.74 -6.75
C ALA A 461 -21.63 -10.58 -5.93
N LEU A 462 -20.48 -10.01 -5.57
CA LEU A 462 -19.57 -10.58 -4.58
C LEU A 462 -19.66 -9.77 -3.30
N ILE A 463 -19.90 -10.43 -2.18
CA ILE A 463 -20.12 -9.79 -0.89
C ILE A 463 -19.15 -10.39 0.13
N GLU A 464 -18.27 -9.56 0.69
CA GLU A 464 -17.39 -9.97 1.78
C GLU A 464 -18.17 -10.32 3.04
N LEU A 465 -17.82 -11.46 3.63
CA LEU A 465 -18.43 -11.95 4.85
C LEU A 465 -17.48 -11.70 6.03
N PRO A 466 -17.95 -10.99 7.08
CA PRO A 466 -17.12 -10.68 8.25
C PRO A 466 -16.87 -11.91 9.13
N ASP A 467 -17.76 -12.92 9.07
CA ASP A 467 -17.57 -14.26 9.61
C ASP A 467 -18.51 -15.26 8.91
N LEU A 468 -18.36 -16.56 9.21
CA LEU A 468 -19.22 -17.64 8.72
C LEU A 468 -20.02 -18.33 9.86
N ASN A 469 -20.34 -17.60 10.92
CA ASN A 469 -20.91 -18.19 12.14
C ASN A 469 -22.42 -18.41 12.07
N ASN A 470 -23.09 -18.04 10.97
CA ASN A 470 -24.55 -18.10 10.85
C ASN A 470 -24.99 -18.73 9.52
N PHE A 471 -25.49 -19.97 9.57
CA PHE A 471 -26.02 -20.66 8.39
C PHE A 471 -27.16 -19.92 7.69
N SER A 472 -28.02 -19.22 8.44
CA SER A 472 -29.13 -18.49 7.84
C SER A 472 -28.63 -17.38 6.91
N GLN A 473 -27.46 -16.82 7.18
CA GLN A 473 -26.82 -15.81 6.35
C GLN A 473 -26.25 -16.43 5.06
N LEU A 474 -25.75 -17.67 5.12
CA LEU A 474 -25.22 -18.35 3.94
C LEU A 474 -26.31 -18.67 2.90
N ASN A 475 -27.53 -19.00 3.32
CA ASN A 475 -28.64 -19.32 2.41
C ASN A 475 -29.13 -18.14 1.56
N ASP A 476 -28.66 -16.92 1.82
CA ASP A 476 -28.94 -15.76 0.98
C ASP A 476 -28.03 -15.71 -0.28
N PHE A 477 -27.07 -16.63 -0.40
CA PHE A 477 -26.08 -16.70 -1.48
C PHE A 477 -26.26 -17.95 -2.35
N ASP A 478 -26.03 -17.81 -3.66
CA ASP A 478 -26.02 -18.91 -4.62
C ASP A 478 -24.75 -19.76 -4.50
N ALA A 479 -23.64 -19.14 -4.11
CA ALA A 479 -22.36 -19.79 -3.89
C ALA A 479 -21.50 -19.08 -2.83
N LEU A 480 -20.44 -19.76 -2.38
CA LEU A 480 -19.42 -19.24 -1.48
C LEU A 480 -18.03 -19.37 -2.11
N ILE A 481 -17.21 -18.33 -2.02
CA ILE A 481 -15.79 -18.34 -2.37
C ILE A 481 -14.96 -18.22 -1.09
N ILE A 482 -13.96 -19.10 -0.94
CA ILE A 482 -13.02 -19.11 0.20
C ILE A 482 -11.59 -19.03 -0.36
N PRO A 483 -10.96 -17.84 -0.38
CA PRO A 483 -9.55 -17.69 -0.72
C PRO A 483 -8.65 -18.08 0.47
N ASP A 484 -7.54 -18.76 0.17
CA ASP A 484 -6.42 -19.07 1.06
C ASP A 484 -6.82 -19.33 2.52
N PRO A 485 -7.69 -20.33 2.75
CA PRO A 485 -8.20 -20.62 4.08
C PRO A 485 -7.08 -21.01 5.04
N ASN A 486 -7.16 -20.46 6.25
CA ASN A 486 -6.26 -20.73 7.37
C ASN A 486 -4.81 -20.30 7.12
N THR A 487 -4.59 -19.24 6.34
CA THR A 487 -3.27 -18.58 6.26
C THR A 487 -2.83 -18.06 7.63
N TYR A 488 -1.52 -18.03 7.84
CA TYR A 488 -0.93 -17.48 9.04
C TYR A 488 -0.91 -15.96 8.98
N GLY A 489 -1.43 -15.33 10.03
CA GLY A 489 -1.15 -13.95 10.39
C GLY A 489 -0.09 -13.91 11.49
N LEU A 490 0.34 -12.70 11.82
CA LEU A 490 1.33 -12.45 12.86
C LEU A 490 0.73 -11.55 13.93
N TYR A 491 1.05 -11.83 15.19
CA TYR A 491 0.71 -10.94 16.30
C TYR A 491 1.94 -10.67 17.15
N LEU A 492 1.96 -9.49 17.77
CA LEU A 492 3.04 -9.07 18.66
C LEU A 492 2.64 -9.32 20.12
N GLU A 493 3.40 -10.16 20.82
CA GLU A 493 3.22 -10.38 22.26
C GLU A 493 3.71 -9.18 23.09
N GLU A 494 3.30 -9.11 24.37
CA GLU A 494 3.75 -8.04 25.29
C GLU A 494 5.28 -8.02 25.50
N ASP A 495 5.96 -9.15 25.29
CA ASP A 495 7.42 -9.26 25.37
C ASP A 495 8.13 -9.03 24.01
N PHE A 496 7.38 -8.56 23.01
CA PHE A 496 7.83 -8.31 21.62
C PHE A 496 8.23 -9.56 20.84
N THR A 497 7.86 -10.76 21.30
CA THR A 497 7.94 -11.95 20.46
C THR A 497 6.85 -11.90 19.39
N VAL A 498 7.21 -12.35 18.18
CA VAL A 498 6.27 -12.47 17.07
C VAL A 498 5.85 -13.92 16.96
N GLU A 499 4.56 -14.16 17.06
CA GLU A 499 3.96 -15.49 16.98
C GLU A 499 3.00 -15.55 15.80
N SER A 500 2.91 -16.72 15.18
CA SER A 500 1.96 -16.96 14.09
C SER A 500 0.66 -17.52 14.62
N TYR A 501 -0.44 -17.14 14.00
CA TYR A 501 -1.77 -17.65 14.31
C TYR A 501 -2.60 -17.79 13.04
N TYR A 502 -3.69 -18.53 13.11
CA TYR A 502 -4.64 -18.70 12.01
C TYR A 502 -6.05 -18.77 12.59
N ARG A 503 -7.06 -18.54 11.76
CA ARG A 503 -8.47 -18.64 12.16
C ARG A 503 -9.01 -20.03 11.82
N GLU A 504 -9.47 -20.76 12.83
CA GLU A 504 -10.03 -22.11 12.67
C GLU A 504 -11.46 -22.07 12.10
N PHE A 505 -11.80 -23.05 11.26
CA PHE A 505 -13.19 -23.38 11.02
C PHE A 505 -13.74 -24.17 12.20
N THR A 506 -14.68 -23.58 12.93
CA THR A 506 -15.38 -24.30 14.00
C THR A 506 -16.13 -25.51 13.43
N ASN A 507 -16.42 -26.53 14.24
CA ASN A 507 -17.21 -27.67 13.77
C ASN A 507 -18.61 -27.24 13.27
N GLU A 508 -19.19 -26.21 13.89
CA GLU A 508 -20.46 -25.64 13.48
C GLU A 508 -20.35 -24.98 12.10
N THR A 509 -19.31 -24.17 11.88
CA THR A 509 -19.03 -23.56 10.56
C THR A 509 -18.80 -24.62 9.48
N LEU A 510 -18.04 -25.69 9.79
CA LEU A 510 -17.83 -26.79 8.85
C LEU A 510 -19.14 -27.50 8.49
N ASP A 511 -20.02 -27.71 9.46
CA ASP A 511 -21.32 -28.34 9.23
C ASP A 511 -22.25 -27.42 8.42
N TYR A 512 -22.21 -26.10 8.67
CA TYR A 512 -22.93 -25.09 7.88
C TYR A 512 -22.47 -25.05 6.42
N ILE A 513 -21.17 -25.05 6.15
CA ILE A 513 -20.65 -25.10 4.77
C ILE A 513 -21.04 -26.42 4.09
N THR A 514 -21.00 -27.53 4.83
CA THR A 514 -21.42 -28.84 4.30
C THR A 514 -22.91 -28.83 3.95
N GLU A 515 -23.77 -28.35 4.85
CA GLU A 515 -25.22 -28.25 4.63
C GLU A 515 -25.56 -27.28 3.48
N PHE A 516 -24.81 -26.19 3.35
CA PHE A 516 -24.95 -25.22 2.26
C PHE A 516 -24.75 -25.89 0.89
N VAL A 517 -23.69 -26.69 0.75
CA VAL A 517 -23.43 -27.45 -0.48
C VAL A 517 -24.45 -28.59 -0.67
N GLU A 518 -24.81 -29.31 0.40
CA GLU A 518 -25.78 -30.42 0.32
C GLU A 518 -27.20 -29.97 -0.07
N THR A 519 -27.55 -28.72 0.23
CA THR A 519 -28.83 -28.10 -0.15
C THR A 519 -28.84 -27.53 -1.58
N GLY A 520 -27.72 -27.63 -2.29
CA GLY A 520 -27.63 -27.37 -3.74
C GLY A 520 -26.82 -26.13 -4.14
N HIS A 521 -26.20 -25.44 -3.18
CA HIS A 521 -25.39 -24.25 -3.45
C HIS A 521 -23.96 -24.60 -3.88
N GLY A 522 -23.27 -23.60 -4.43
CA GLY A 522 -21.91 -23.71 -4.93
C GLY A 522 -20.83 -23.39 -3.91
N LEU A 523 -19.64 -23.99 -4.05
CA LEU A 523 -18.46 -23.65 -3.26
C LEU A 523 -17.21 -23.60 -4.14
N PHE A 524 -16.41 -22.56 -4.00
CA PHE A 524 -15.11 -22.46 -4.65
C PHE A 524 -14.05 -22.13 -3.61
N ILE A 525 -13.11 -23.06 -3.41
CA ILE A 525 -11.98 -22.88 -2.51
C ILE A 525 -10.74 -22.74 -3.37
N MET A 526 -10.00 -21.66 -3.15
CA MET A 526 -8.81 -21.37 -3.95
C MET A 526 -7.62 -20.97 -3.09
N GLY A 527 -6.45 -21.46 -3.48
CA GLY A 527 -5.20 -21.14 -2.83
C GLY A 527 -4.98 -21.93 -1.55
N THR A 528 -3.81 -22.54 -1.43
CA THR A 528 -3.04 -22.67 -0.19
C THR A 528 -1.62 -23.06 -0.54
N ASP A 529 -0.68 -22.72 0.33
CA ASP A 529 0.68 -23.22 0.30
C ASP A 529 1.05 -23.92 1.63
N ASN A 530 2.10 -24.76 1.62
CA ASN A 530 2.50 -25.54 2.79
C ASN A 530 3.27 -24.76 3.86
N ASN A 531 3.77 -23.57 3.56
CA ASN A 531 4.62 -22.78 4.45
C ASN A 531 3.86 -21.66 5.16
N SER A 532 2.74 -21.20 4.59
CA SER A 532 2.03 -19.99 4.99
C SER A 532 0.61 -20.25 5.45
N ALA A 533 0.15 -21.51 5.45
CA ALA A 533 -1.18 -21.88 5.94
C ALA A 533 -1.17 -23.14 6.83
N ALA A 534 -2.14 -23.23 7.72
CA ALA A 534 -2.38 -24.40 8.56
C ALA A 534 -3.05 -25.52 7.77
N LEU A 535 -2.29 -26.24 6.93
CA LEU A 535 -2.84 -27.24 5.99
C LEU A 535 -3.69 -28.34 6.65
N ASN A 536 -3.42 -28.71 7.90
CA ASN A 536 -4.24 -29.69 8.62
C ASN A 536 -5.68 -29.18 8.80
N GLU A 537 -5.83 -27.89 9.07
CA GLU A 537 -7.11 -27.22 9.31
C GLU A 537 -7.83 -26.95 7.99
N THR A 538 -7.11 -26.49 6.97
CA THR A 538 -7.60 -26.45 5.59
C THR A 538 -8.16 -27.82 5.17
N ASN A 539 -7.40 -28.89 5.44
CA ASN A 539 -7.81 -30.25 5.07
C ASN A 539 -9.00 -30.75 5.90
N ARG A 540 -9.28 -30.23 7.12
CA ARG A 540 -10.53 -30.54 7.82
C ARG A 540 -11.75 -30.08 7.02
N LEU A 541 -11.67 -28.92 6.38
CA LEU A 541 -12.70 -28.43 5.46
C LEU A 541 -12.74 -29.28 4.17
N LEU A 542 -11.62 -29.42 3.47
CA LEU A 542 -11.58 -30.11 2.17
C LEU A 542 -12.01 -31.59 2.25
N ASN A 543 -11.70 -32.26 3.36
CA ASN A 543 -12.07 -33.66 3.58
C ASN A 543 -13.59 -33.88 3.64
N LYS A 544 -14.40 -32.85 3.93
CA LYS A 544 -15.87 -32.91 3.82
C LYS A 544 -16.32 -33.20 2.38
N PHE A 545 -15.47 -32.87 1.39
CA PHE A 545 -15.74 -33.02 -0.04
C PHE A 545 -14.82 -34.04 -0.74
N ASN A 546 -14.23 -34.97 0.02
CA ASN A 546 -13.31 -36.00 -0.48
C ASN A 546 -12.09 -35.44 -1.24
N ILE A 547 -11.60 -34.27 -0.82
CA ILE A 547 -10.44 -33.58 -1.40
C ILE A 547 -9.41 -33.33 -0.30
N THR A 548 -8.13 -33.37 -0.65
CA THR A 548 -7.04 -33.03 0.26
C THR A 548 -6.00 -32.21 -0.50
N ILE A 549 -5.52 -31.13 0.07
CA ILE A 549 -4.35 -30.40 -0.42
C ILE A 549 -3.07 -31.06 0.11
N THR A 550 -2.07 -31.18 -0.76
CA THR A 550 -0.81 -31.87 -0.45
C THR A 550 0.31 -30.88 -0.18
N GLU A 551 1.41 -31.37 0.40
CA GLU A 551 2.63 -30.59 0.62
C GLU A 551 3.44 -30.34 -0.67
N ASN A 552 3.08 -30.98 -1.80
CA ASN A 552 3.83 -30.84 -3.05
C ASN A 552 3.42 -29.56 -3.79
N THR A 553 4.39 -28.75 -4.20
CA THR A 553 4.15 -27.51 -4.95
C THR A 553 4.14 -27.71 -6.46
N ILE A 554 3.45 -26.82 -7.16
CA ILE A 554 3.45 -26.69 -8.62
C ILE A 554 3.77 -25.21 -8.93
N PRO A 555 4.93 -24.90 -9.53
CA PRO A 555 6.03 -25.83 -9.84
C PRO A 555 6.82 -26.27 -8.59
N ASP A 556 7.66 -27.28 -8.78
CA ASP A 556 8.66 -27.72 -7.80
C ASP A 556 10.07 -27.65 -8.45
N PRO A 557 11.02 -26.86 -7.90
CA PRO A 557 10.85 -25.98 -6.74
C PRO A 557 10.13 -24.67 -7.10
N VAL A 558 9.52 -24.04 -6.09
CA VAL A 558 9.14 -22.63 -6.14
C VAL A 558 10.40 -21.78 -6.08
N ILE A 559 10.54 -20.84 -7.01
CA ILE A 559 11.70 -19.98 -7.20
C ILE A 559 11.22 -18.53 -7.18
N PHE A 560 11.68 -17.77 -6.19
CA PHE A 560 11.56 -16.32 -6.17
C PHE A 560 12.76 -15.69 -6.87
N ASN A 561 12.52 -14.86 -7.87
CA ASN A 561 13.56 -14.11 -8.55
C ASN A 561 13.74 -12.74 -7.89
N GLU A 562 14.71 -12.62 -6.99
CA GLU A 562 15.03 -11.36 -6.31
C GLU A 562 15.26 -10.15 -7.25
N ALA A 563 15.68 -10.39 -8.50
CA ALA A 563 15.95 -9.31 -9.44
C ALA A 563 14.68 -8.74 -10.10
N THR A 564 13.64 -9.56 -10.23
CA THR A 564 12.34 -9.14 -10.79
C THR A 564 11.27 -8.98 -9.72
N GLY A 565 11.46 -9.56 -8.53
CA GLY A 565 10.45 -9.60 -7.47
C GLY A 565 9.35 -10.63 -7.73
N GLU A 566 9.55 -11.56 -8.67
CA GLU A 566 8.48 -12.44 -9.16
C GLU A 566 8.77 -13.90 -8.82
N TYR A 567 7.72 -14.66 -8.54
CA TYR A 567 7.77 -16.12 -8.45
C TYR A 567 7.66 -16.77 -9.84
N ASN A 568 8.18 -18.00 -9.97
CA ASN A 568 8.02 -18.81 -11.16
C ASN A 568 6.60 -19.39 -11.31
N VAL A 569 5.68 -18.59 -11.84
CA VAL A 569 4.33 -19.03 -12.21
C VAL A 569 4.37 -19.94 -13.45
N VAL A 570 3.61 -21.05 -13.45
CA VAL A 570 3.55 -22.00 -14.58
C VAL A 570 2.18 -22.12 -15.20
N LEU A 571 2.13 -22.56 -16.46
CA LEU A 571 0.88 -22.84 -17.16
C LEU A 571 0.42 -24.29 -16.94
N ILE A 572 -0.82 -24.45 -16.48
CA ILE A 572 -1.53 -25.72 -16.52
C ILE A 572 -2.14 -25.90 -17.90
N THR A 573 -1.72 -26.92 -18.65
CA THR A 573 -2.18 -27.18 -20.03
C THR A 573 -2.90 -28.51 -20.18
N GLN A 574 -2.90 -29.34 -19.13
CA GLN A 574 -3.51 -30.66 -19.14
C GLN A 574 -4.81 -30.61 -18.35
N MET A 575 -5.93 -30.83 -19.05
CA MET A 575 -7.26 -30.65 -18.48
C MET A 575 -8.31 -31.50 -19.20
N ASN A 576 -9.44 -31.70 -18.54
CA ASN A 576 -10.61 -32.34 -19.10
C ASN A 576 -11.47 -31.33 -19.86
N ALA A 577 -11.21 -31.15 -21.15
CA ALA A 577 -11.93 -30.21 -22.01
C ALA A 577 -13.46 -30.43 -22.10
N THR A 578 -14.00 -31.54 -21.59
CA THR A 578 -15.46 -31.81 -21.57
C THR A 578 -16.14 -31.36 -20.28
N HIS A 579 -15.37 -31.07 -19.22
CA HIS A 579 -15.92 -30.60 -17.96
C HIS A 579 -16.18 -29.08 -18.04
N PRO A 580 -17.35 -28.57 -17.59
CA PRO A 580 -17.69 -27.15 -17.70
C PRO A 580 -16.62 -26.19 -17.15
N VAL A 581 -16.07 -26.49 -15.97
CA VAL A 581 -15.00 -25.70 -15.32
C VAL A 581 -13.76 -25.48 -16.23
N THR A 582 -13.47 -26.42 -17.12
CA THR A 582 -12.30 -26.37 -18.00
C THR A 582 -12.68 -26.39 -19.48
N ALA A 583 -13.94 -26.10 -19.80
CA ALA A 583 -14.42 -26.04 -21.17
C ALA A 583 -13.77 -24.85 -21.89
N ASP A 584 -13.37 -25.06 -23.14
CA ASP A 584 -12.76 -24.05 -24.02
C ASP A 584 -11.48 -23.37 -23.51
N LEU A 585 -10.90 -23.84 -22.40
CA LEU A 585 -9.60 -23.40 -21.90
C LEU A 585 -8.47 -24.14 -22.60
N THR A 586 -7.39 -23.43 -22.91
CA THR A 586 -6.15 -24.05 -23.39
C THR A 586 -5.06 -24.08 -22.33
N ASN A 587 -5.06 -23.11 -21.41
CA ASN A 587 -4.14 -23.00 -20.30
C ASN A 587 -4.67 -22.04 -19.24
N PHE A 588 -4.06 -21.99 -18.05
CA PHE A 588 -4.20 -20.93 -17.05
C PHE A 588 -2.96 -20.91 -16.15
N ASP A 589 -2.69 -19.79 -15.49
CA ASP A 589 -1.55 -19.61 -14.59
C ASP A 589 -1.77 -20.31 -13.25
N TYR A 590 -0.68 -20.85 -12.68
CA TYR A 590 -0.73 -21.60 -11.44
C TYR A 590 0.58 -21.47 -10.66
N LEU A 591 0.44 -21.16 -9.37
CA LEU A 591 1.49 -21.29 -8.38
C LEU A 591 0.85 -21.68 -7.05
N GLY A 592 1.10 -22.90 -6.60
CA GLY A 592 0.50 -23.37 -5.35
C GLY A 592 0.69 -24.86 -5.12
N ALA A 593 -0.11 -25.45 -4.25
CA ALA A 593 -0.02 -26.86 -3.91
C ALA A 593 -0.77 -27.75 -4.91
N SER A 594 -0.39 -29.03 -4.99
CA SER A 594 -1.17 -30.04 -5.71
C SER A 594 -2.23 -30.68 -4.80
N LEU A 595 -3.28 -31.22 -5.42
CA LEU A 595 -4.45 -31.78 -4.76
C LEU A 595 -4.55 -33.31 -4.93
N ASN A 596 -5.24 -33.97 -4.01
CA ASN A 596 -5.59 -35.39 -4.06
C ASN A 596 -7.10 -35.61 -3.91
N VAL A 597 -7.60 -36.65 -4.60
CA VAL A 597 -8.96 -37.18 -4.42
C VAL A 597 -8.90 -38.42 -3.52
N ILE A 598 -9.77 -38.48 -2.51
CA ILE A 598 -9.81 -39.60 -1.55
C ILE A 598 -11.06 -40.49 -1.65
N GLY A 599 -12.04 -40.14 -2.52
CA GLY A 599 -13.32 -40.85 -2.60
C GLY A 599 -14.01 -40.75 -3.96
N GLU A 600 -15.21 -41.33 -4.05
CA GLU A 600 -16.07 -41.23 -5.24
C GLU A 600 -16.74 -39.84 -5.31
N ASN A 601 -17.10 -39.39 -6.52
CA ASN A 601 -17.72 -38.08 -6.84
C ASN A 601 -16.81 -36.85 -6.90
N SER A 602 -15.50 -37.00 -6.73
CA SER A 602 -14.53 -35.93 -7.02
C SER A 602 -13.66 -36.32 -8.22
N LEU A 603 -13.39 -35.36 -9.11
CA LEU A 603 -12.66 -35.55 -10.36
C LEU A 603 -11.58 -34.48 -10.52
N SER A 604 -10.33 -34.90 -10.77
CA SER A 604 -9.31 -33.98 -11.26
C SER A 604 -9.68 -33.51 -12.68
N VAL A 605 -9.92 -32.21 -12.81
CA VAL A 605 -10.31 -31.57 -14.07
C VAL A 605 -9.15 -30.83 -14.73
N ALA A 606 -8.09 -30.50 -13.98
CA ALA A 606 -6.83 -29.99 -14.50
C ALA A 606 -5.65 -30.45 -13.63
N TRP A 607 -4.46 -30.62 -14.23
CA TRP A 607 -3.28 -31.18 -13.54
C TRP A 607 -1.94 -30.77 -14.19
N SER A 608 -0.84 -30.93 -13.45
CA SER A 608 0.52 -30.66 -13.93
C SER A 608 1.30 -31.96 -14.17
N GLY A 609 1.63 -32.25 -15.43
CA GLY A 609 2.43 -33.42 -15.82
C GLY A 609 1.65 -34.74 -15.74
N LEU A 610 1.54 -35.31 -14.55
CA LEU A 610 0.75 -36.53 -14.29
C LEU A 610 -0.59 -36.13 -13.67
N GLN A 611 -1.66 -36.87 -13.98
CA GLN A 611 -3.01 -36.59 -13.44
C GLN A 611 -3.09 -36.69 -11.90
N THR A 612 -2.15 -37.38 -11.27
CA THR A 612 -2.01 -37.45 -9.81
C THR A 612 -1.52 -36.14 -9.18
N ASN A 613 -0.94 -35.23 -9.97
CA ASN A 613 -0.59 -33.88 -9.53
C ASN A 613 -1.74 -32.93 -9.91
N ALA A 614 -2.92 -33.17 -9.33
CA ALA A 614 -4.10 -32.38 -9.66
C ALA A 614 -3.89 -30.91 -9.26
N ALA A 615 -4.24 -30.01 -10.17
CA ALA A 615 -4.25 -28.56 -9.95
C ALA A 615 -5.65 -28.08 -9.59
N VAL A 616 -6.67 -28.68 -10.23
CA VAL A 616 -8.09 -28.37 -9.98
C VAL A 616 -8.87 -29.66 -9.83
N ILE A 617 -9.68 -29.74 -8.78
CA ILE A 617 -10.64 -30.82 -8.55
C ILE A 617 -12.06 -30.25 -8.53
N ALA A 618 -12.97 -30.90 -9.24
CA ALA A 618 -14.40 -30.66 -9.18
C ALA A 618 -15.08 -31.79 -8.41
N HIS A 619 -16.01 -31.46 -7.53
CA HIS A 619 -16.80 -32.40 -6.74
C HIS A 619 -18.30 -32.12 -6.90
N THR A 620 -19.09 -33.19 -6.91
CA THR A 620 -20.56 -33.13 -6.91
C THR A 620 -21.13 -33.96 -5.77
N SER A 621 -22.15 -33.47 -5.07
CA SER A 621 -22.77 -34.18 -3.95
C SER A 621 -23.26 -35.61 -4.33
N PRO A 622 -23.13 -36.63 -3.44
CA PRO A 622 -23.47 -38.03 -3.72
C PRO A 622 -24.90 -38.29 -4.24
N ASN A 623 -25.84 -37.38 -4.00
CA ASN A 623 -27.23 -37.50 -4.45
C ASN A 623 -27.51 -36.81 -5.80
N ASN A 624 -26.50 -36.24 -6.46
CA ASN A 624 -26.63 -35.50 -7.72
C ASN A 624 -27.61 -34.30 -7.66
N THR A 625 -27.96 -33.85 -6.46
CA THR A 625 -28.75 -32.64 -6.21
C THR A 625 -27.85 -31.41 -6.27
N TYR A 626 -27.36 -31.07 -7.46
CA TYR A 626 -26.74 -29.80 -7.89
C TYR A 626 -25.57 -29.18 -7.09
N GLY A 627 -25.28 -29.57 -5.83
CA GLY A 627 -24.19 -29.03 -5.03
C GLY A 627 -22.84 -29.31 -5.70
N ARG A 628 -22.09 -28.24 -5.96
CA ARG A 628 -20.86 -28.23 -6.77
C ARG A 628 -19.75 -27.56 -6.01
N VAL A 629 -18.62 -28.26 -5.89
CA VAL A 629 -17.43 -27.72 -5.25
C VAL A 629 -16.28 -27.72 -6.25
N VAL A 630 -15.61 -26.58 -6.39
CA VAL A 630 -14.32 -26.49 -7.08
C VAL A 630 -13.25 -26.21 -6.04
N VAL A 631 -12.15 -26.94 -6.11
CA VAL A 631 -10.95 -26.68 -5.30
C VAL A 631 -9.75 -26.52 -6.23
N THR A 632 -9.01 -25.44 -6.04
CA THR A 632 -7.70 -25.20 -6.66
C THR A 632 -6.68 -24.97 -5.57
N GLY A 633 -5.48 -25.55 -5.71
CA GLY A 633 -4.40 -25.35 -4.74
C GLY A 633 -3.62 -24.05 -4.94
N SER A 634 -4.10 -23.16 -5.81
CA SER A 634 -3.50 -21.86 -6.16
C SER A 634 -4.62 -20.84 -6.28
N ASN A 635 -4.39 -19.62 -5.81
CA ASN A 635 -5.25 -18.46 -6.02
C ASN A 635 -4.75 -17.55 -7.18
N PHE A 636 -3.51 -17.76 -7.66
CA PHE A 636 -2.85 -16.91 -8.66
C PHE A 636 -3.67 -16.65 -9.93
N MET A 637 -4.51 -17.57 -10.40
CA MET A 637 -5.38 -17.35 -11.57
C MET A 637 -6.52 -16.35 -11.31
N ALA A 638 -6.80 -16.02 -10.05
CA ALA A 638 -7.84 -15.10 -9.63
C ALA A 638 -7.31 -13.72 -9.21
N ASP A 639 -5.99 -13.56 -9.11
CA ASP A 639 -5.40 -12.30 -8.67
C ASP A 639 -5.49 -11.20 -9.76
N ASN A 640 -5.28 -9.96 -9.35
CA ASN A 640 -5.38 -8.79 -10.22
C ASN A 640 -4.45 -8.88 -11.45
N TRP A 641 -3.27 -9.49 -11.35
CA TRP A 641 -2.33 -9.66 -12.46
C TRP A 641 -2.81 -10.72 -13.45
N ALA A 642 -3.32 -11.85 -12.97
CA ALA A 642 -3.89 -12.88 -13.81
C ALA A 642 -5.10 -12.40 -14.59
N ILE A 643 -6.03 -11.70 -13.94
CA ILE A 643 -7.22 -11.14 -14.59
C ILE A 643 -6.82 -10.09 -15.63
N ASN A 644 -5.79 -9.28 -15.34
CA ASN A 644 -5.24 -8.31 -16.29
C ASN A 644 -4.24 -8.89 -17.31
N SER A 645 -4.10 -10.22 -17.40
CA SER A 645 -3.19 -10.92 -18.31
C SER A 645 -1.73 -10.44 -18.22
N GLN A 646 -1.24 -10.16 -17.01
CA GLN A 646 0.14 -9.75 -16.73
C GLN A 646 1.09 -10.95 -16.51
N TYR A 647 0.56 -12.13 -16.16
CA TYR A 647 1.31 -13.38 -16.14
C TYR A 647 1.44 -13.99 -17.56
N ASN A 648 1.31 -15.32 -17.69
CA ASN A 648 1.59 -16.04 -18.94
C ASN A 648 0.31 -16.39 -19.71
N SER A 649 -0.84 -16.49 -19.04
CA SER A 649 -2.11 -16.89 -19.63
C SER A 649 -3.04 -15.71 -19.89
N THR A 650 -3.84 -15.83 -20.96
CA THR A 650 -4.98 -14.94 -21.25
C THR A 650 -6.32 -15.58 -20.87
N HIS A 651 -6.32 -16.79 -20.32
CA HIS A 651 -7.51 -17.61 -20.03
C HIS A 651 -7.85 -17.67 -18.54
N ASN A 652 -7.14 -16.92 -17.69
CA ASN A 652 -7.39 -16.88 -16.25
C ASN A 652 -8.82 -16.41 -15.93
N LEU A 653 -9.26 -15.31 -16.55
CA LEU A 653 -10.64 -14.82 -16.40
C LEU A 653 -11.66 -15.83 -16.92
N ASP A 654 -11.42 -16.46 -18.08
CA ASP A 654 -12.30 -17.51 -18.62
C ASP A 654 -12.45 -18.67 -17.62
N PHE A 655 -11.36 -19.08 -16.96
CA PHE A 655 -11.41 -20.11 -15.92
C PHE A 655 -12.29 -19.68 -14.75
N ILE A 656 -12.14 -18.45 -14.26
CA ILE A 656 -12.97 -17.93 -13.15
C ILE A 656 -14.45 -17.87 -13.55
N ILE A 657 -14.76 -17.38 -14.75
CA ILE A 657 -16.14 -17.35 -15.27
C ILE A 657 -16.72 -18.76 -15.34
N ASN A 658 -15.98 -19.73 -15.91
CA ASN A 658 -16.42 -21.13 -15.99
C ASN A 658 -16.68 -21.74 -14.60
N VAL A 659 -15.84 -21.43 -13.61
CA VAL A 659 -16.05 -21.85 -12.22
C VAL A 659 -17.32 -21.22 -11.67
N VAL A 660 -17.48 -19.90 -11.81
CA VAL A 660 -18.64 -19.15 -11.30
C VAL A 660 -19.94 -19.68 -11.91
N GLU A 661 -20.05 -19.78 -13.24
CA GLU A 661 -21.22 -20.34 -13.92
C GLU A 661 -21.57 -21.74 -13.43
N TRP A 662 -20.53 -22.57 -13.22
CA TRP A 662 -20.74 -23.92 -12.76
C TRP A 662 -21.24 -23.95 -11.31
N ILE A 663 -20.61 -23.22 -10.38
CA ILE A 663 -21.00 -23.28 -8.96
C ILE A 663 -22.35 -22.62 -8.70
N THR A 664 -22.73 -21.57 -9.43
CA THR A 664 -24.03 -20.88 -9.29
C THR A 664 -25.15 -21.48 -10.13
N ASN A 665 -24.82 -22.39 -11.07
CA ASN A 665 -25.76 -22.90 -12.07
C ASN A 665 -26.37 -21.81 -12.97
N THR A 666 -25.66 -20.70 -13.16
CA THR A 666 -26.07 -19.61 -14.06
C THR A 666 -25.38 -19.71 -15.41
N THR A 667 -25.89 -18.99 -16.41
CA THR A 667 -25.19 -18.80 -17.70
C THR A 667 -24.91 -17.32 -17.85
N ILE A 668 -23.64 -16.96 -17.84
CA ILE A 668 -23.12 -15.63 -18.11
C ILE A 668 -23.03 -15.53 -19.63
N SER A 669 -23.76 -14.58 -20.24
CA SER A 669 -23.72 -14.43 -21.69
C SER A 669 -22.34 -13.89 -22.09
N PRO A 670 -21.59 -14.54 -23.00
CA PRO A 670 -20.29 -14.03 -23.40
C PRO A 670 -20.46 -12.63 -24.00
N MET A 671 -19.77 -11.65 -23.43
CA MET A 671 -19.65 -10.34 -24.06
C MET A 671 -19.03 -10.54 -25.45
N LEU A 672 -19.75 -10.11 -26.49
CA LEU A 672 -19.21 -9.99 -27.85
C LEU A 672 -17.97 -9.10 -27.81
N GLU A 673 -16.82 -9.66 -28.19
CA GLU A 673 -15.54 -9.02 -28.53
C GLU A 673 -15.52 -7.48 -28.46
N GLN A 674 -14.99 -6.92 -27.36
CA GLN A 674 -14.31 -5.61 -27.38
C GLN A 674 -12.78 -5.74 -27.23
N HIS A 675 -12.23 -6.93 -27.39
CA HIS A 675 -10.79 -7.12 -27.60
C HIS A 675 -10.38 -6.76 -29.04
N SER A 676 -10.63 -5.51 -29.43
CA SER A 676 -9.79 -4.83 -30.42
C SER A 676 -8.94 -3.83 -29.65
N VAL A 677 -7.63 -4.08 -29.61
CA VAL A 677 -6.53 -3.20 -29.18
C VAL A 677 -6.96 -1.73 -29.11
N ASN A 678 -7.44 -1.30 -27.94
CA ASN A 678 -7.48 0.11 -27.58
C ASN A 678 -6.15 0.39 -26.87
N SER A 679 -5.15 0.76 -27.68
CA SER A 679 -4.11 1.65 -27.19
C SER A 679 -4.81 2.79 -26.45
N LYS A 680 -4.57 2.94 -25.14
CA LYS A 680 -5.09 4.03 -24.32
C LYS A 680 -4.87 5.37 -25.04
N SER A 681 -5.94 5.90 -25.64
CA SER A 681 -6.09 7.32 -25.89
C SER A 681 -7.43 7.74 -25.28
N SER A 682 -7.37 8.16 -24.03
CA SER A 682 -8.45 8.90 -23.39
C SER A 682 -8.76 10.14 -24.24
N SER A 683 -9.95 10.20 -24.82
CA SER A 683 -10.47 11.37 -25.54
C SER A 683 -10.80 12.48 -24.55
N LEU A 684 -9.77 13.23 -24.15
CA LEU A 684 -9.94 14.53 -23.52
C LEU A 684 -10.48 15.51 -24.57
N ALA A 685 -11.62 16.14 -24.27
CA ALA A 685 -12.07 17.32 -24.97
C ALA A 685 -11.08 18.48 -24.70
N SER A 686 -10.07 18.62 -25.55
CA SER A 686 -9.08 19.69 -25.46
C SER A 686 -9.40 20.80 -26.46
N THR A 687 -9.74 21.98 -25.94
CA THR A 687 -9.74 23.24 -26.68
C THR A 687 -8.31 23.57 -27.12
N GLN A 688 -8.07 23.62 -28.44
CA GLN A 688 -6.77 23.91 -29.04
C GLN A 688 -6.16 25.23 -28.56
N ARG A 689 -4.93 25.19 -28.05
CA ARG A 689 -3.95 26.27 -28.21
C ARG A 689 -2.60 25.69 -28.62
N THR A 690 -2.10 26.24 -29.71
CA THR A 690 -0.88 25.91 -30.44
C THR A 690 0.37 26.45 -29.74
N SER A 691 1.43 25.63 -29.60
CA SER A 691 2.83 26.10 -29.71
C SER A 691 3.84 24.95 -29.85
N GLN A 692 4.43 24.91 -31.05
CA GLN A 692 5.72 24.39 -31.51
C GLN A 692 6.65 23.61 -30.56
N SER A 693 6.97 22.40 -31.00
CA SER A 693 8.10 21.55 -30.61
C SER A 693 9.43 22.03 -31.20
N ASN A 694 10.52 21.86 -30.45
CA ASN A 694 11.88 21.76 -30.99
C ASN A 694 12.52 20.48 -30.45
N ASP A 695 12.79 19.56 -31.37
CA ASP A 695 13.57 18.34 -31.20
C ASP A 695 15.03 18.63 -30.86
N LEU A 696 15.60 17.86 -29.93
CA LEU A 696 17.02 17.51 -29.94
C LEU A 696 17.19 16.06 -29.46
N SER A 697 17.50 15.19 -30.42
CA SER A 697 17.86 13.79 -30.26
C SER A 697 19.32 13.63 -29.86
N ILE A 698 19.60 12.72 -28.92
CA ILE A 698 20.93 12.12 -28.76
C ILE A 698 20.76 10.61 -28.55
N THR A 699 21.33 9.87 -29.49
CA THR A 699 21.39 8.42 -29.62
C THR A 699 22.58 7.83 -28.87
N GLY A 700 22.46 6.57 -28.47
CA GLY A 700 23.59 5.62 -28.47
C GLY A 700 23.77 4.80 -27.20
N TYR A 701 23.32 3.54 -27.22
CA TYR A 701 23.97 2.44 -26.50
C TYR A 701 23.91 1.16 -27.33
N GLN A 702 25.11 0.63 -27.67
CA GLN A 702 25.31 -0.60 -28.41
C GLN A 702 25.28 -1.81 -27.46
N GLN A 703 24.57 -2.87 -27.91
CA GLN A 703 24.60 -4.23 -27.37
C GLN A 703 26.00 -4.87 -27.52
N ILE A 704 26.41 -5.63 -26.50
CA ILE A 704 27.50 -6.62 -26.62
C ILE A 704 26.95 -7.99 -26.21
N ASN A 705 26.95 -8.90 -27.18
CA ASN A 705 26.78 -10.35 -27.05
C ASN A 705 28.01 -10.97 -26.37
N THR A 706 27.82 -11.98 -25.50
CA THR A 706 28.75 -13.14 -25.40
C THR A 706 28.02 -14.42 -24.99
N ASN A 707 28.42 -15.50 -25.65
CA ASN A 707 27.91 -16.86 -25.59
C ASN A 707 28.53 -17.70 -24.44
N SER A 708 27.73 -18.67 -23.98
CA SER A 708 28.00 -20.04 -23.49
C SER A 708 29.35 -20.45 -22.90
N ILE A 709 29.30 -21.20 -21.77
CA ILE A 709 30.08 -22.43 -21.51
C ILE A 709 29.34 -23.30 -20.46
N VAL A 710 29.56 -24.61 -20.60
CA VAL A 710 28.87 -25.81 -20.10
C VAL A 710 29.28 -26.25 -18.69
N SER A 711 28.39 -27.03 -18.08
CA SER A 711 28.38 -27.69 -16.76
C SER A 711 29.42 -28.78 -16.48
N GLN A 712 29.75 -29.03 -15.20
CA GLN A 712 29.35 -30.24 -14.43
C GLN A 712 30.02 -30.39 -13.03
N ASN A 713 29.14 -30.69 -12.05
CA ASN A 713 29.24 -31.62 -10.89
C ASN A 713 29.79 -31.24 -9.48
N ASN A 714 28.82 -31.22 -8.55
CA ASN A 714 28.70 -31.86 -7.20
C ASN A 714 29.62 -31.44 -6.03
N SER A 715 29.05 -30.79 -5.00
CA SER A 715 28.61 -31.40 -3.71
C SER A 715 28.21 -30.33 -2.66
N LEU A 716 27.16 -30.63 -1.87
CA LEU A 716 26.57 -29.81 -0.79
C LEU A 716 27.54 -29.53 0.37
N VAL A 717 27.60 -28.27 0.85
CA VAL A 717 27.62 -27.83 2.27
C VAL A 717 27.20 -26.35 2.35
N ILE A 718 26.34 -26.03 3.31
CA ILE A 718 25.80 -24.71 3.67
C ILE A 718 26.83 -23.97 4.54
N GLU A 719 27.34 -22.81 4.10
CA GLU A 719 27.62 -21.58 4.90
C GLU A 719 28.47 -20.54 4.14
N THR A 720 28.28 -19.30 4.55
CA THR A 720 28.58 -17.98 3.99
C THR A 720 30.06 -17.58 3.97
N THR A 721 30.59 -17.05 2.84
CA THR A 721 31.27 -15.73 2.70
C THR A 721 31.86 -15.50 1.29
N THR A 722 31.37 -14.44 0.65
CA THR A 722 32.02 -13.44 -0.23
C THR A 722 33.24 -13.82 -1.08
N THR A 723 33.09 -13.71 -2.41
CA THR A 723 34.03 -12.92 -3.25
C THR A 723 33.29 -12.27 -4.43
N ILE A 724 33.64 -11.00 -4.63
CA ILE A 724 33.02 -9.95 -5.45
C ILE A 724 33.16 -10.21 -6.96
N GLU A 725 32.07 -10.06 -7.72
CA GLU A 725 32.15 -9.59 -9.11
C GLU A 725 30.96 -8.69 -9.50
N ASN A 726 31.30 -7.47 -9.93
CA ASN A 726 30.42 -6.34 -10.24
C ASN A 726 29.42 -6.62 -11.37
N LYS A 727 28.11 -6.61 -11.07
CA LYS A 727 27.05 -6.17 -12.00
C LYS A 727 25.92 -5.48 -11.23
N ARG A 728 25.55 -4.28 -11.71
CA ARG A 728 24.47 -3.41 -11.22
C ARG A 728 23.20 -4.21 -10.90
N LYS A 729 22.84 -4.29 -9.61
CA LYS A 729 21.53 -4.78 -9.15
C LYS A 729 20.73 -3.60 -8.57
N ARG A 730 19.45 -3.52 -8.92
CA ARG A 730 18.42 -2.83 -8.14
C ARG A 730 18.04 -3.79 -7.03
N ASN A 731 18.29 -3.46 -5.77
CA ASN A 731 17.77 -4.23 -4.64
C ASN A 731 17.07 -3.25 -3.70
N ASN A 732 15.84 -3.63 -3.34
CA ASN A 732 14.99 -2.98 -2.35
C ASN A 732 15.72 -2.93 -1.00
N CYS A 733 15.73 -1.76 -0.36
CA CYS A 733 15.98 -1.69 1.07
C CYS A 733 14.67 -2.10 1.74
N PHE A 734 14.78 -3.10 2.62
CA PHE A 734 13.70 -3.61 3.48
C PHE A 734 13.08 -2.49 4.30
#